data_AF-A0A9X8EBB3-F1
#
_entry.id   AF-A0A9X8EBB3-F1
#
_cell.length_a   1.000
_cell.length_b   1.000
_cell.length_c   1.000
_cell.angle_alpha   90.00
_cell.angle_beta   90.00
_cell.angle_gamma   90.00
#
_symmetry.space_group_name_H-M   'P 1'
#
loop_
_entity.id
_entity.type
_entity.pdbx_description
1 polymer ?
#
loop_
_entity_poly.entity_id
_entity_poly.type
_entity_poly.pdbx_seq_one_letter_code
_entity_poly.pdbx_strand_id
1 'polypeptide(L)'
;MQGIRKAQRRLGTLVYTTDLPPPFQALLHVILKALEVQTHANTVVDAIVALECNSLMAQREREMDALVAVVGSGLEAHTTTLHVTCDRVARFFYQLVACVENYEDKTRVVNLTVMDLLDTLKDTHDGNVAACEAEFAVKRSALRHAPDEATLEREFTGCLGLLEGLEDEYRKYNKKVSLASTNHPIAISRQNNAFQNELCAFFGLLSPSLGVSTAINDLLSAERIEAAIDSPPPSTPTSPPSTTSLHHHDPHDTAHDPPATSMKASPSTATVAAMPTDASHASATALDHSHSRPDSRTTIVPGEGDVDVAAFCSQNGCRYKECESVTDILGRILQRKILLPGEEPSDDDTPPQDAEPPSPDPTPQSVEPPPPTTTKPTKGTPRGASAAVLQDHPPDVPSPDAASPVETPPEPVDEIHIPLESVIAVLDVPKSTLLSMLLRLRDATMTLFESRSAAHLDEANAEATARLDAYTFLLEECLRMHWPRKGRTDVQIYQPRAGELVSHRQRHGRHVKNVLKKLAVQEAGFVQLHDQALGCLRGQENAQLGLQSQLLMQTSLAALQGLESRSKKVHVEFKAAWGDLLRVKMAVYLTDEPLALIATCRELVTTCAHQIFPDLVSCDVISGCDYHPDEVKLVQVLVTEAETQIQAAVASRKATIDALEGQEGRVGALLVRCSPFLEKFLNLFDLI
;
A
#
# COMPACT_ATOMS: atom_id res chain seq x y z
N MET A 1 8.38 110.72 15.66
CA MET A 1 7.84 111.17 16.98
C MET A 1 8.67 110.69 18.19
N GLN A 2 9.07 109.42 18.30
CA GLN A 2 9.86 108.92 19.47
C GLN A 2 11.26 109.55 19.60
N GLY A 3 12.00 109.73 18.50
CA GLY A 3 13.31 110.41 18.51
C GLY A 3 13.22 111.87 18.99
N ILE A 4 12.17 112.58 18.58
CA ILE A 4 11.90 113.97 19.01
C ILE A 4 11.58 114.02 20.51
N ARG A 5 10.75 113.10 21.05
CA ARG A 5 10.46 113.05 22.49
C ARG A 5 11.67 112.66 23.34
N LYS A 6 12.55 111.77 22.84
CA LYS A 6 13.80 111.38 23.52
C LYS A 6 14.82 112.52 23.52
N ALA A 7 14.93 113.25 22.40
CA ALA A 7 15.73 114.46 22.29
C ALA A 7 15.17 115.60 23.16
N GLN A 8 13.85 115.85 23.16
CA GLN A 8 13.19 116.84 24.03
C GLN A 8 13.34 116.51 25.52
N ARG A 9 13.27 115.23 25.92
CA ARG A 9 13.58 114.84 27.31
C ARG A 9 15.05 115.08 27.64
N ARG A 10 16.00 114.65 26.81
CA ARG A 10 17.44 114.92 27.00
C ARG A 10 17.74 116.42 27.07
N LEU A 11 17.13 117.21 26.18
CA LEU A 11 17.27 118.66 26.14
C LEU A 11 16.63 119.31 27.36
N GLY A 12 15.44 118.85 27.77
CA GLY A 12 14.78 119.29 28.99
C GLY A 12 15.62 118.99 30.23
N THR A 13 16.17 117.77 30.34
CA THR A 13 17.10 117.41 31.42
C THR A 13 18.38 118.27 31.38
N LEU A 14 18.94 118.57 30.20
CA LEU A 14 20.08 119.49 30.05
C LEU A 14 19.74 120.93 30.48
N VAL A 15 18.58 121.46 30.09
CA VAL A 15 18.12 122.81 30.47
C VAL A 15 17.84 122.92 31.96
N TYR A 16 17.16 121.93 32.56
CA TYR A 16 16.93 121.91 34.01
C TYR A 16 18.22 121.68 34.80
N THR A 17 19.22 121.02 34.23
CA THR A 17 20.53 120.87 34.89
C THR A 17 21.41 122.11 34.77
N THR A 18 21.20 122.98 33.77
CA THR A 18 21.87 124.29 33.66
C THR A 18 21.33 125.39 34.58
N ASP A 19 20.14 125.21 35.16
CA ASP A 19 19.58 126.11 36.19
C ASP A 19 19.90 125.64 37.63
N LEU A 20 20.52 124.46 37.78
CA LEU A 20 20.95 124.01 39.11
C LEU A 20 22.02 124.96 39.68
N PRO A 21 22.04 125.20 41.00
CA PRO A 21 23.10 125.99 41.61
C PRO A 21 24.49 125.44 41.26
N PRO A 22 25.53 126.30 41.11
CA PRO A 22 26.88 125.90 40.69
C PRO A 22 27.47 124.66 41.37
N PRO A 23 27.29 124.41 42.69
CA PRO A 23 27.83 123.20 43.31
C PRO A 23 27.21 121.90 42.78
N PHE A 24 25.93 121.89 42.41
CA PHE A 24 25.27 120.69 41.89
C PHE A 24 25.63 120.41 40.42
N GLN A 25 25.83 121.45 39.61
CA GLN A 25 26.33 121.29 38.24
C GLN A 25 27.77 120.76 38.22
N ALA A 26 28.61 121.28 39.11
CA ALA A 26 29.96 120.79 39.31
C ALA A 26 29.94 119.31 39.74
N LEU A 27 29.06 118.95 40.68
CA LEU A 27 28.89 117.55 41.11
C LEU A 27 28.42 116.65 39.96
N LEU A 28 27.45 117.07 39.15
CA LEU A 28 26.99 116.30 37.99
C LEU A 28 28.05 116.16 36.91
N HIS A 29 28.87 117.18 36.66
CA HIS A 29 30.02 117.07 35.75
C HIS A 29 31.09 116.10 36.28
N VAL A 30 31.33 116.10 37.59
CA VAL A 30 32.24 115.13 38.22
C VAL A 30 31.67 113.72 38.10
N ILE A 31 30.37 113.51 38.33
CA ILE A 31 29.71 112.21 38.15
C ILE A 31 29.75 111.77 36.69
N LEU A 32 29.48 112.66 35.73
CA LEU A 32 29.56 112.36 34.30
C LEU A 32 30.97 111.92 33.91
N LYS A 33 32.01 112.66 34.32
CA LYS A 33 33.41 112.27 34.11
C LYS A 33 33.73 110.92 34.75
N ALA A 34 33.23 110.65 35.95
CA ALA A 34 33.43 109.37 36.61
C ALA A 34 32.74 108.22 35.84
N LEU A 35 31.54 108.44 35.32
CA LEU A 35 30.83 107.47 34.48
C LEU A 35 31.52 107.24 33.13
N GLU A 36 32.07 108.28 32.51
CA GLU A 36 32.87 108.14 31.28
C GLU A 36 34.14 107.32 31.52
N VAL A 37 34.85 107.59 32.62
CA VAL A 37 36.02 106.79 33.04
C VAL A 37 35.63 105.35 33.35
N GLN A 38 34.50 105.12 34.03
CA GLN A 38 34.00 103.78 34.30
C GLN A 38 33.60 103.06 33.01
N THR A 39 32.96 103.75 32.06
CA THR A 39 32.58 103.16 30.77
C THR A 39 33.82 102.76 29.99
N HIS A 40 34.84 103.62 29.96
CA HIS A 40 36.12 103.31 29.33
C HIS A 40 36.82 102.12 30.00
N ALA A 41 36.89 102.11 31.34
CA ALA A 41 37.44 101.00 32.11
C ALA A 41 36.72 99.68 31.82
N ASN A 42 35.38 99.68 31.78
CA ASN A 42 34.61 98.49 31.42
C ASN A 42 34.92 98.01 30.00
N THR A 43 34.99 98.90 29.00
CA THR A 43 35.39 98.49 27.63
C THR A 43 36.81 97.92 27.56
N VAL A 44 37.75 98.45 28.36
CA VAL A 44 39.11 97.90 28.42
C VAL A 44 39.11 96.53 29.09
N VAL A 45 38.36 96.36 30.18
CA VAL A 45 38.20 95.06 30.85
C VAL A 45 37.55 94.05 29.92
N ASP A 46 36.46 94.41 29.23
CA ASP A 46 35.78 93.53 28.27
C ASP A 46 36.71 93.15 27.11
N ALA A 47 37.55 94.07 26.63
CA ALA A 47 38.53 93.78 25.59
C ALA A 47 39.63 92.82 26.06
N ILE A 48 40.10 92.96 27.32
CA ILE A 48 41.08 92.04 27.91
C ILE A 48 40.45 90.65 28.12
N VAL A 49 39.23 90.58 28.67
CA VAL A 49 38.49 89.33 28.85
C VAL A 49 38.24 88.65 27.50
N ALA A 50 37.84 89.39 26.47
CA ALA A 50 37.68 88.85 25.12
C ALA A 50 39.00 88.32 24.55
N LEU A 51 40.11 89.03 24.75
CA LEU A 51 41.43 88.62 24.29
C LEU A 51 41.91 87.33 24.97
N GLU A 52 41.72 87.22 26.29
CA GLU A 52 42.19 86.09 27.09
C GLU A 52 41.24 84.88 27.02
N CYS A 53 39.92 85.10 26.96
CA CYS A 53 38.94 84.02 27.09
C CYS A 53 38.37 83.52 25.76
N ASN A 54 38.27 84.30 24.69
CA ASN A 54 37.61 83.84 23.46
C ASN A 54 38.33 82.66 22.81
N SER A 55 39.66 82.67 22.80
CA SER A 55 40.47 81.56 22.28
C SER A 55 40.27 80.29 23.11
N LEU A 56 40.21 80.43 24.44
CA LEU A 56 39.94 79.32 25.37
C LEU A 56 38.52 78.77 25.20
N MET A 57 37.51 79.63 25.03
CA MET A 57 36.13 79.19 24.78
C MET A 57 36.01 78.46 23.43
N ALA A 58 36.60 79.00 22.36
CA ALA A 58 36.61 78.35 21.05
C ALA A 58 37.41 77.03 21.04
N GLN A 59 38.43 76.91 21.89
CA GLN A 59 39.11 75.63 22.12
C GLN A 59 38.21 74.65 22.86
N ARG A 60 37.51 75.08 23.92
CA ARG A 60 36.58 74.23 24.68
C ARG A 60 35.38 73.78 23.88
N GLU A 61 34.84 74.63 23.00
CA GLU A 61 33.78 74.25 22.06
C GLU A 61 34.27 73.16 21.10
N ARG A 62 35.47 73.30 20.52
CA ARG A 62 36.08 72.26 19.67
C ARG A 62 36.33 70.95 20.42
N GLU A 63 36.80 71.01 21.66
CA GLU A 63 36.97 69.83 22.52
C GLU A 63 35.61 69.15 22.80
N MET A 64 34.55 69.93 23.04
CA MET A 64 33.19 69.42 23.27
C MET A 64 32.60 68.76 22.02
N ASP A 65 32.73 69.40 20.85
CA ASP A 65 32.25 68.85 19.58
C ASP A 65 32.97 67.55 19.23
N ALA A 66 34.30 67.51 19.43
CA ALA A 66 35.10 66.29 19.28
C ALA A 66 34.63 65.19 20.24
N LEU A 67 34.38 65.53 21.51
CA LEU A 67 33.85 64.59 22.50
C LEU A 67 32.49 64.01 22.09
N VAL A 68 31.55 64.86 21.66
CA VAL A 68 30.21 64.43 21.24
C VAL A 68 30.29 63.54 20.00
N ALA A 69 31.13 63.88 19.03
CA ALA A 69 31.32 63.07 17.82
C ALA A 69 31.93 61.69 18.13
N VAL A 70 32.97 61.64 18.97
CA VAL A 70 33.62 60.40 19.42
C VAL A 70 32.62 59.55 20.23
N VAL A 71 31.85 60.17 21.12
CA VAL A 71 30.85 59.45 21.92
C VAL A 71 29.72 58.90 21.06
N GLY A 72 29.19 59.71 20.14
CA GLY A 72 28.10 59.31 19.24
C GLY A 72 28.51 58.14 18.34
N SER A 73 29.64 58.26 17.65
CA SER A 73 30.16 57.20 16.77
C SER A 73 30.53 55.93 17.55
N GLY A 74 31.12 56.08 18.74
CA GLY A 74 31.44 54.95 19.61
C GLY A 74 30.20 54.20 20.10
N LEU A 75 29.15 54.90 20.55
CA LEU A 75 27.89 54.27 20.97
C LEU A 75 27.18 53.54 19.83
N GLU A 76 27.21 54.10 18.61
CA GLU A 76 26.62 53.47 17.42
C GLU A 76 27.38 52.21 17.01
N ALA A 77 28.71 52.26 16.96
CA ALA A 77 29.56 51.09 16.70
C ALA A 77 29.37 50.01 17.78
N HIS A 78 29.26 50.41 19.05
CA HIS A 78 29.00 49.52 20.18
C HIS A 78 27.66 48.82 20.02
N THR A 79 26.59 49.59 19.77
CA THR A 79 25.22 49.07 19.61
C THR A 79 25.14 48.10 18.43
N THR A 80 25.79 48.44 17.32
CA THR A 80 25.85 47.59 16.12
C THR A 80 26.57 46.28 16.41
N THR A 81 27.73 46.33 17.07
CA THR A 81 28.52 45.14 17.41
C THR A 81 27.74 44.22 18.35
N LEU A 82 27.08 44.79 19.36
CA LEU A 82 26.25 44.04 20.31
C LEU A 82 25.07 43.38 19.59
N HIS A 83 24.37 44.14 18.74
CA HIS A 83 23.24 43.63 17.96
C HIS A 83 23.66 42.48 17.05
N VAL A 84 24.70 42.68 16.22
CA VAL A 84 25.20 41.65 15.28
C VAL A 84 25.63 40.39 16.00
N THR A 85 26.34 40.52 17.14
CA THR A 85 26.79 39.37 17.93
C THR A 85 25.61 38.58 18.48
N CYS A 86 24.65 39.26 19.12
CA CYS A 86 23.45 38.61 19.69
C CYS A 86 22.57 37.99 18.61
N ASP A 87 22.38 38.69 17.49
CA ASP A 87 21.56 38.28 16.36
C ASP A 87 22.14 37.02 15.67
N ARG A 88 23.46 36.99 15.42
CA ARG A 88 24.14 35.81 14.85
C ARG A 88 24.02 34.58 15.74
N VAL A 89 24.20 34.74 17.06
CA VAL A 89 24.04 33.65 18.03
C VAL A 89 22.59 33.20 18.10
N ALA A 90 21.63 34.13 18.14
CA ALA A 90 20.20 33.80 18.17
C ALA A 90 19.76 33.02 16.93
N ARG A 91 20.24 33.40 15.74
CA ARG A 91 19.96 32.67 14.49
C ARG A 91 20.56 31.26 14.48
N PHE A 92 21.75 31.07 15.04
CA PHE A 92 22.33 29.73 15.21
C PHE A 92 21.44 28.85 16.09
N PHE A 93 20.95 29.38 17.22
CA PHE A 93 20.03 28.65 18.10
C PHE A 93 18.72 28.32 17.38
N TYR A 94 18.17 29.26 16.60
CA TYR A 94 16.95 29.05 15.83
C TYR A 94 17.12 27.90 14.81
N GLN A 95 18.22 27.87 14.06
CA GLN A 95 18.48 26.79 13.11
C GLN A 95 18.59 25.42 13.78
N LEU A 96 19.24 25.37 14.95
CA LEU A 96 19.35 24.14 15.71
C LEU A 96 17.98 23.64 16.19
N VAL A 97 17.13 24.54 16.68
CA VAL A 97 15.76 24.19 17.10
C VAL A 97 14.95 23.70 15.89
N ALA A 98 15.00 24.42 14.76
CA ALA A 98 14.33 24.00 13.53
C ALA A 98 14.82 22.62 13.03
N CYS A 99 16.11 22.32 13.19
CA CYS A 99 16.70 21.02 12.89
C CYS A 99 16.08 19.92 13.77
N VAL A 100 15.96 20.14 15.08
CA VAL A 100 15.32 19.20 16.02
C VAL A 100 13.83 19.02 15.73
N GLU A 101 13.10 20.09 15.42
CA GLU A 101 11.67 20.00 15.05
C GLU A 101 11.47 19.21 13.75
N ASN A 102 12.32 19.45 12.74
CA ASN A 102 12.31 18.70 11.49
C ASN A 102 12.59 17.20 11.69
N TYR A 103 13.40 16.83 12.68
CA TYR A 103 13.60 15.43 13.05
C TYR A 103 12.35 14.77 13.62
N GLU A 104 11.64 15.46 14.52
CA GLU A 104 10.37 14.94 15.05
C GLU A 104 9.34 14.76 13.92
N ASP A 105 9.24 15.72 13.02
CA ASP A 105 8.34 15.64 11.87
C ASP A 105 8.71 14.50 10.92
N LYS A 106 9.99 14.33 10.58
CA LYS A 106 10.43 13.22 9.72
C LYS A 106 10.21 11.86 10.38
N THR A 107 10.45 11.73 11.68
CA THR A 107 10.19 10.50 12.44
C THR A 107 8.69 10.19 12.45
N ARG A 108 7.84 11.20 12.65
CA ARG A 108 6.39 11.07 12.52
C ARG A 108 5.98 10.64 11.12
N VAL A 109 6.57 11.22 10.07
CA VAL A 109 6.31 10.81 8.67
C VAL A 109 6.67 9.35 8.44
N VAL A 110 7.80 8.87 8.97
CA VAL A 110 8.18 7.44 8.89
C VAL A 110 7.11 6.55 9.53
N ASN A 111 6.63 6.90 10.73
CA ASN A 111 5.57 6.16 11.41
C ASN A 111 4.27 6.11 10.59
N LEU A 112 3.82 7.26 10.05
CA LEU A 112 2.64 7.31 9.18
C LEU A 112 2.83 6.49 7.91
N THR A 113 4.02 6.55 7.29
CA THR A 113 4.30 5.80 6.06
C THR A 113 4.24 4.29 6.29
N VAL A 114 4.66 3.80 7.46
CA VAL A 114 4.51 2.38 7.84
C VAL A 114 3.03 2.00 7.98
N MET A 115 2.20 2.87 8.57
CA MET A 115 0.75 2.63 8.66
C MET A 115 0.13 2.53 7.26
N ASP A 116 0.40 3.51 6.40
CA ASP A 116 -0.12 3.54 5.03
C ASP A 116 0.32 2.30 4.22
N LEU A 117 1.56 1.85 4.45
CA LEU A 117 2.10 0.63 3.86
C LEU A 117 1.32 -0.61 4.33
N LEU A 118 1.06 -0.75 5.63
CA LEU A 118 0.30 -1.88 6.18
C LEU A 118 -1.14 -1.90 5.67
N ASP A 119 -1.79 -0.74 5.56
CA ASP A 119 -3.13 -0.61 4.98
C ASP A 119 -3.13 -1.01 3.49
N THR A 120 -2.13 -0.56 2.72
CA THR A 120 -1.98 -0.94 1.31
C THR A 120 -1.81 -2.45 1.13
N LEU A 121 -1.00 -3.09 1.98
CA LEU A 121 -0.79 -4.54 1.96
C LEU A 121 -2.08 -5.29 2.33
N LYS A 122 -2.85 -4.75 3.28
CA LYS A 122 -4.15 -5.29 3.69
C LYS A 122 -5.17 -5.21 2.57
N ASP A 123 -5.34 -4.06 1.93
CA ASP A 123 -6.29 -3.87 0.83
C ASP A 123 -5.97 -4.83 -0.35
N THR A 124 -4.68 -5.01 -0.65
CA THR A 124 -4.22 -5.95 -1.67
C THR A 124 -4.56 -7.39 -1.29
N HIS A 125 -4.34 -7.77 -0.03
CA HIS A 125 -4.70 -9.10 0.48
C HIS A 125 -6.21 -9.35 0.45
N ASP A 126 -7.01 -8.41 0.95
CA ASP A 126 -8.47 -8.51 0.98
C ASP A 126 -9.04 -8.66 -0.44
N GLY A 127 -8.46 -7.94 -1.42
CA GLY A 127 -8.77 -8.10 -2.84
C GLY A 127 -8.47 -9.50 -3.38
N ASN A 128 -7.28 -10.03 -3.10
CA ASN A 128 -6.87 -11.38 -3.53
C ASN A 128 -7.74 -12.47 -2.90
N VAL A 129 -8.01 -12.38 -1.60
CA VAL A 129 -8.87 -13.32 -0.88
C VAL A 129 -10.29 -13.27 -1.42
N ALA A 130 -10.86 -12.08 -1.63
CA ALA A 130 -12.20 -11.94 -2.19
C ALA A 130 -12.31 -12.56 -3.60
N ALA A 131 -11.29 -12.39 -4.44
CA ALA A 131 -11.24 -13.01 -5.76
C ALA A 131 -11.20 -14.55 -5.66
N CYS A 132 -10.32 -15.11 -4.82
CA CYS A 132 -10.24 -16.55 -4.61
C CYS A 132 -11.52 -17.13 -3.98
N GLU A 133 -12.18 -16.41 -3.07
CA GLU A 133 -13.45 -16.82 -2.47
C GLU A 133 -14.60 -16.83 -3.50
N ALA A 134 -14.64 -15.82 -4.37
CA ALA A 134 -15.61 -15.78 -5.46
C ALA A 134 -15.41 -16.95 -6.43
N GLU A 135 -14.17 -17.24 -6.81
CA GLU A 135 -13.84 -18.38 -7.66
C GLU A 135 -14.17 -19.71 -6.97
N PHE A 136 -13.84 -19.84 -5.68
CA PHE A 136 -14.19 -21.01 -4.88
C PHE A 136 -15.70 -21.21 -4.80
N ALA A 137 -16.50 -20.15 -4.64
CA ALA A 137 -17.96 -20.23 -4.61
C ALA A 137 -18.52 -20.75 -5.95
N VAL A 138 -18.00 -20.27 -7.08
CA VAL A 138 -18.38 -20.74 -8.42
C VAL A 138 -18.01 -22.21 -8.61
N LYS A 139 -16.78 -22.59 -8.27
CA LYS A 139 -16.28 -23.97 -8.37
C LYS A 139 -17.03 -24.93 -7.47
N ARG A 140 -17.36 -24.50 -6.26
CA ARG A 140 -18.17 -25.27 -5.31
C ARG A 140 -19.58 -25.53 -5.84
N SER A 141 -20.17 -24.55 -6.53
CA SER A 141 -21.45 -24.74 -7.22
C SER A 141 -21.31 -25.71 -8.40
N ALA A 142 -20.29 -25.55 -9.23
CA ALA A 142 -20.01 -26.49 -10.33
C ALA A 142 -19.80 -27.94 -9.83
N LEU A 143 -19.13 -28.09 -8.68
CA LEU A 143 -18.93 -29.38 -8.01
C LEU A 143 -20.27 -30.03 -7.61
N ARG A 144 -21.18 -29.26 -6.98
CA ARG A 144 -22.51 -29.75 -6.58
C ARG A 144 -23.31 -30.26 -7.78
N HIS A 145 -23.18 -29.59 -8.91
CA HIS A 145 -23.95 -29.83 -10.14
C HIS A 145 -23.22 -30.71 -11.16
N ALA A 146 -22.09 -31.32 -10.81
CA ALA A 146 -21.29 -32.08 -11.76
C ALA A 146 -22.13 -33.17 -12.46
N PRO A 147 -22.13 -33.25 -13.82
CA PRO A 147 -22.96 -34.19 -14.56
C PRO A 147 -22.46 -35.63 -14.55
N ASP A 148 -21.16 -35.82 -14.33
CA ASP A 148 -20.53 -37.13 -14.33
C ASP A 148 -19.39 -37.19 -13.31
N GLU A 149 -18.91 -38.40 -13.08
CA GLU A 149 -17.88 -38.72 -12.10
C GLU A 149 -16.54 -38.05 -12.44
N ALA A 150 -16.18 -37.98 -13.73
CA ALA A 150 -14.95 -37.34 -14.18
C ALA A 150 -14.96 -35.82 -13.96
N THR A 151 -16.09 -35.16 -14.22
CA THR A 151 -16.28 -33.73 -13.94
C THR A 151 -16.34 -33.47 -12.45
N LEU A 152 -16.98 -34.34 -11.68
CA LEU A 152 -17.05 -34.24 -10.23
C LEU A 152 -15.64 -34.26 -9.60
N GLU A 153 -14.81 -35.22 -9.98
CA GLU A 153 -13.41 -35.31 -9.52
C GLU A 153 -12.61 -34.06 -9.91
N ARG A 154 -12.72 -33.63 -11.18
CA ARG A 154 -12.02 -32.44 -11.70
C ARG A 154 -12.39 -31.17 -10.93
N GLU A 155 -13.68 -30.92 -10.72
CA GLU A 155 -14.14 -29.74 -9.98
C GLU A 155 -13.77 -29.85 -8.49
N PHE A 156 -13.71 -31.07 -7.92
CA PHE A 156 -13.30 -31.28 -6.53
C PHE A 156 -11.81 -30.96 -6.34
N THR A 157 -10.94 -31.48 -7.21
CA THR A 157 -9.52 -31.13 -7.22
C THR A 157 -9.34 -29.61 -7.41
N GLY A 158 -10.14 -28.99 -8.29
CA GLY A 158 -10.16 -27.53 -8.44
C GLY A 158 -10.51 -26.79 -7.16
N CYS A 159 -11.56 -27.23 -6.44
CA CYS A 159 -11.93 -26.66 -5.14
C CYS A 159 -10.81 -26.80 -4.10
N LEU A 160 -10.14 -27.96 -4.04
CA LEU A 160 -9.03 -28.18 -3.12
C LEU A 160 -7.82 -27.29 -3.45
N GLY A 161 -7.48 -27.16 -4.73
CA GLY A 161 -6.41 -26.27 -5.18
C GLY A 161 -6.68 -24.80 -4.86
N LEU A 162 -7.93 -24.34 -4.98
CA LEU A 162 -8.31 -22.98 -4.58
C LEU A 162 -8.24 -22.77 -3.06
N LEU A 163 -8.60 -23.79 -2.27
CA LEU A 163 -8.44 -23.73 -0.82
C LEU A 163 -6.95 -23.68 -0.44
N GLU A 164 -6.10 -24.44 -1.12
CA GLU A 164 -4.63 -24.36 -0.94
C GLU A 164 -4.09 -22.99 -1.31
N GLY A 165 -4.53 -22.42 -2.43
CA GLY A 165 -4.19 -21.06 -2.83
C GLY A 165 -4.60 -20.01 -1.78
N LEU A 166 -5.81 -20.12 -1.22
CA LEU A 166 -6.26 -19.25 -0.12
C LEU A 166 -5.38 -19.38 1.13
N GLU A 167 -5.00 -20.60 1.50
CA GLU A 167 -4.09 -20.84 2.62
C GLU A 167 -2.73 -20.18 2.38
N ASP A 168 -2.18 -20.34 1.18
CA ASP A 168 -0.92 -19.72 0.78
C ASP A 168 -1.01 -18.19 0.81
N GLU A 169 -2.13 -17.60 0.38
CA GLU A 169 -2.35 -16.15 0.44
C GLU A 169 -2.37 -15.63 1.89
N TYR A 170 -2.99 -16.33 2.84
CA TYR A 170 -2.91 -15.95 4.27
C TYR A 170 -1.47 -15.95 4.77
N ARG A 171 -0.69 -16.99 4.41
CA ARG A 171 0.71 -17.12 4.81
C ARG A 171 1.60 -16.07 4.16
N LYS A 172 1.39 -15.76 2.88
CA LYS A 172 2.10 -14.69 2.17
C LYS A 172 1.82 -13.33 2.78
N TYR A 173 0.54 -13.03 3.03
CA TYR A 173 0.16 -11.78 3.69
C TYR A 173 0.84 -11.62 5.05
N ASN A 174 0.78 -12.65 5.90
CA ASN A 174 1.48 -12.65 7.18
C ASN A 174 2.98 -12.36 7.03
N LYS A 175 3.67 -13.00 6.08
CA LYS A 175 5.09 -12.71 5.79
C LYS A 175 5.32 -11.26 5.35
N LYS A 176 4.46 -10.71 4.47
CA LYS A 176 4.55 -9.32 3.98
C LYS A 176 4.40 -8.32 5.13
N VAL A 177 3.38 -8.46 5.96
CA VAL A 177 3.14 -7.55 7.10
C VAL A 177 4.15 -7.74 8.23
N SER A 178 4.66 -8.96 8.45
CA SER A 178 5.76 -9.20 9.38
C SER A 178 7.04 -8.51 8.92
N LEU A 179 7.37 -8.58 7.62
CA LEU A 179 8.53 -7.88 7.07
C LEU A 179 8.37 -6.36 7.14
N ALA A 180 7.18 -5.83 6.83
CA ALA A 180 6.89 -4.40 6.99
C ALA A 180 7.03 -3.96 8.46
N SER A 181 6.54 -4.78 9.39
CA SER A 181 6.62 -4.50 10.83
C SER A 181 8.05 -4.54 11.35
N THR A 182 8.89 -5.49 10.90
CA THR A 182 10.31 -5.55 11.30
C THR A 182 11.15 -4.47 10.62
N ASN A 183 10.75 -3.99 9.45
CA ASN A 183 11.38 -2.85 8.78
C ASN A 183 11.15 -1.53 9.50
N HIS A 184 10.07 -1.37 10.27
CA HIS A 184 9.74 -0.13 10.99
C HIS A 184 10.85 0.33 11.96
N PRO A 185 11.32 -0.46 12.93
CA PRO A 185 12.41 -0.04 13.81
C PRO A 185 13.73 0.18 13.05
N ILE A 186 13.96 -0.54 11.95
CA ILE A 186 15.13 -0.34 11.08
C ILE A 186 15.04 1.03 10.39
N ALA A 187 13.87 1.41 9.88
CA ALA A 187 13.61 2.71 9.27
C ALA A 187 13.83 3.85 10.27
N ILE A 188 13.33 3.71 11.50
CA ILE A 188 13.55 4.68 12.59
C ILE A 188 15.04 4.77 12.95
N SER A 189 15.74 3.63 13.06
CA SER A 189 17.19 3.64 13.29
C SER A 189 17.96 4.37 12.17
N ARG A 190 17.58 4.16 10.89
CA ARG A 190 18.19 4.88 9.75
C ARG A 190 17.88 6.39 9.78
N GLN A 191 16.67 6.78 10.20
CA GLN A 191 16.29 8.17 10.39
C GLN A 191 17.09 8.81 11.55
N ASN A 192 17.29 8.10 12.65
CA ASN A 192 18.11 8.53 13.78
C ASN A 192 19.56 8.74 13.35
N ASN A 193 20.13 7.83 12.56
CA ASN A 193 21.48 7.97 12.01
C ASN A 193 21.60 9.18 11.08
N ALA A 194 20.60 9.40 10.21
CA ALA A 194 20.59 10.56 9.32
C ALA A 194 20.61 11.88 10.10
N PHE A 195 19.78 11.98 11.14
CA PHE A 195 19.73 13.17 11.98
C PHE A 195 20.96 13.32 12.88
N GLN A 196 21.51 12.22 13.42
CA GLN A 196 22.76 12.26 14.17
C GLN A 196 23.91 12.83 13.32
N ASN A 197 23.98 12.45 12.04
CA ASN A 197 24.96 13.01 11.10
C ASN A 197 24.80 14.52 10.92
N GLU A 198 23.55 15.00 10.78
CA GLU A 198 23.22 16.43 10.65
C GLU A 198 23.57 17.22 11.92
N LEU A 199 23.16 16.70 13.09
CA LEU A 199 23.41 17.32 14.39
C LEU A 199 24.90 17.36 14.75
N CYS A 200 25.64 16.28 14.43
CA CYS A 200 27.09 16.26 14.62
C CYS A 200 27.78 17.30 13.73
N ALA A 201 27.35 17.46 12.47
CA ALA A 201 27.89 18.47 11.57
C ALA A 201 27.67 19.91 12.10
N PHE A 202 26.51 20.20 12.71
CA PHE A 202 26.21 21.49 13.35
C PHE A 202 27.22 21.88 14.44
N PHE A 203 27.74 20.89 15.17
CA PHE A 203 28.70 21.09 16.26
C PHE A 203 30.15 20.71 15.91
N GLY A 204 30.47 20.53 14.63
CA GLY A 204 31.83 20.16 14.21
C GLY A 204 32.29 18.81 14.79
N LEU A 205 31.36 17.89 15.05
CA LEU A 205 31.61 16.55 15.56
C LEU A 205 31.59 15.53 14.42
N LEU A 206 32.36 14.46 14.56
CA LEU A 206 32.23 13.27 13.71
C LEU A 206 31.17 12.34 14.28
N SER A 207 30.17 12.05 13.45
CA SER A 207 29.13 11.10 13.79
C SER A 207 29.67 9.65 13.77
N PRO A 208 29.32 8.82 14.77
CA PRO A 208 29.60 7.38 14.75
C PRO A 208 28.90 6.63 13.61
N SER A 209 27.79 7.17 13.10
CA SER A 209 26.99 6.58 12.03
C SER A 209 27.40 7.04 10.62
N LEU A 210 28.56 7.71 10.51
CA LEU A 210 29.11 8.14 9.23
C LEU A 210 29.48 6.92 8.36
N GLY A 211 28.77 6.74 7.25
CA GLY A 211 28.93 5.58 6.34
C GLY A 211 27.88 4.47 6.51
N VAL A 212 26.99 4.58 7.51
CA VAL A 212 25.80 3.73 7.61
C VAL A 212 24.75 4.21 6.61
N SER A 213 24.08 3.28 5.92
CA SER A 213 23.00 3.64 4.99
C SER A 213 21.85 4.31 5.72
N THR A 214 21.48 5.50 5.25
CA THR A 214 20.32 6.29 5.72
C THR A 214 19.12 6.16 4.78
N ALA A 215 19.20 5.31 3.75
CA ALA A 215 18.12 5.14 2.80
C ALA A 215 16.92 4.41 3.45
N ILE A 216 15.75 5.04 3.46
CA ILE A 216 14.54 4.49 4.10
C ILE A 216 13.53 3.96 3.06
N ASN A 217 13.50 4.55 1.87
CA ASN A 217 12.46 4.31 0.85
C ASN A 217 12.25 2.83 0.50
N ASP A 218 13.32 2.04 0.37
CA ASP A 218 13.21 0.62 0.03
C ASP A 218 12.58 -0.22 1.17
N LEU A 219 12.72 0.21 2.43
CA LEU A 219 12.13 -0.47 3.59
C LEU A 219 10.62 -0.25 3.70
N LEU A 220 10.15 0.89 3.18
CA LEU A 220 8.77 1.36 3.30
C LEU A 220 7.97 1.23 2.00
N SER A 221 8.53 0.55 1.00
CA SER A 221 7.88 0.36 -0.30
C SER A 221 7.12 -0.95 -0.35
N ALA A 222 5.81 -0.88 -0.66
CA ALA A 222 4.98 -2.05 -0.88
C ALA A 222 5.58 -2.94 -1.99
N GLU A 223 5.91 -2.36 -3.14
CA GLU A 223 6.50 -3.08 -4.28
C GLU A 223 7.77 -3.86 -3.91
N ARG A 224 8.64 -3.28 -3.07
CA ARG A 224 9.88 -3.95 -2.62
C ARG A 224 9.59 -5.10 -1.67
N ILE A 225 8.65 -4.92 -0.76
CA ILE A 225 8.23 -5.97 0.19
C ILE A 225 7.56 -7.12 -0.57
N GLU A 226 6.69 -6.82 -1.52
CA GLU A 226 6.05 -7.82 -2.36
C GLU A 226 7.07 -8.59 -3.18
N ALA A 227 7.98 -7.88 -3.87
CA ALA A 227 9.04 -8.52 -4.63
C ALA A 227 9.94 -9.42 -3.75
N ALA A 228 10.21 -9.03 -2.50
CA ALA A 228 11.03 -9.83 -1.59
C ALA A 228 10.37 -11.15 -1.17
N ILE A 229 9.04 -11.19 -1.07
CA ILE A 229 8.29 -12.38 -0.67
C ILE A 229 7.85 -13.23 -1.87
N ASP A 230 7.50 -12.59 -2.98
CA ASP A 230 6.95 -13.24 -4.17
C ASP A 230 8.06 -13.74 -5.12
N SER A 231 9.30 -13.27 -4.97
CA SER A 231 10.44 -13.82 -5.73
C SER A 231 10.82 -15.22 -5.26
N PRO A 232 10.99 -16.21 -6.16
CA PRO A 232 11.55 -17.49 -5.78
C PRO A 232 12.98 -17.30 -5.25
N PRO A 233 13.42 -18.10 -4.26
CA PRO A 233 14.80 -18.01 -3.79
C PRO A 233 15.76 -18.19 -4.97
N PRO A 234 16.84 -17.41 -5.06
CA PRO A 234 17.82 -17.59 -6.13
C PRO A 234 18.30 -19.04 -6.10
N SER A 235 18.12 -19.74 -7.21
CA SER A 235 18.59 -21.11 -7.41
C SER A 235 20.09 -21.14 -7.18
N THR A 236 20.50 -21.60 -6.00
CA THR A 236 21.91 -21.83 -5.67
C THR A 236 22.46 -22.92 -6.60
N PRO A 237 23.62 -22.71 -7.23
CA PRO A 237 24.24 -23.72 -8.06
C PRO A 237 24.66 -24.92 -7.19
N THR A 238 24.33 -26.09 -7.70
CA THR A 238 24.54 -27.42 -7.14
C THR A 238 25.99 -27.64 -6.67
N SER A 239 26.16 -28.30 -5.53
CA SER A 239 27.40 -29.00 -5.16
C SER A 239 27.04 -30.32 -4.45
N PRO A 240 27.85 -31.38 -4.63
CA PRO A 240 27.40 -32.79 -4.61
C PRO A 240 27.28 -33.40 -3.19
N PRO A 241 26.61 -34.57 -3.06
CA PRO A 241 26.28 -35.15 -1.77
C PRO A 241 27.48 -35.89 -1.16
N SER A 242 27.80 -35.57 0.10
CA SER A 242 28.66 -36.40 0.94
C SER A 242 27.81 -37.45 1.66
N THR A 243 28.11 -38.70 1.32
CA THR A 243 27.59 -39.93 1.91
C THR A 243 27.94 -40.06 3.40
N THR A 244 26.97 -40.37 4.26
CA THR A 244 27.16 -41.40 5.30
C THR A 244 25.81 -42.05 5.61
N SER A 245 25.77 -43.37 5.47
CA SER A 245 24.61 -44.25 5.59
C SER A 245 24.57 -44.88 6.99
N LEU A 246 23.37 -45.25 7.46
CA LEU A 246 23.00 -46.56 8.07
C LEU A 246 22.02 -46.47 9.27
N HIS A 247 20.76 -46.85 9.04
CA HIS A 247 20.05 -47.94 9.73
C HIS A 247 18.66 -48.12 9.08
N HIS A 248 18.52 -49.00 8.08
CA HIS A 248 18.10 -50.41 8.19
C HIS A 248 16.68 -50.60 8.75
N HIS A 249 15.72 -50.70 7.82
CA HIS A 249 14.42 -51.36 8.01
C HIS A 249 14.59 -52.83 7.66
N ASP A 250 13.90 -53.71 8.40
CA ASP A 250 13.29 -54.89 7.79
C ASP A 250 11.92 -55.19 8.43
N PRO A 251 10.99 -55.85 7.70
CA PRO A 251 9.57 -55.96 8.04
C PRO A 251 9.19 -57.36 8.56
N HIS A 252 8.03 -57.50 9.21
CA HIS A 252 7.31 -58.78 9.21
C HIS A 252 5.80 -58.62 9.47
N ASP A 253 5.09 -59.58 8.89
CA ASP A 253 3.69 -59.62 8.52
C ASP A 253 2.86 -60.55 9.44
N THR A 254 1.53 -60.33 9.47
CA THR A 254 0.42 -61.25 9.83
C THR A 254 0.22 -61.84 11.25
N ALA A 255 -0.94 -61.56 11.88
CA ALA A 255 -2.09 -62.48 12.04
C ALA A 255 -2.86 -62.40 13.40
N HIS A 256 -4.21 -62.42 13.28
CA HIS A 256 -5.26 -62.89 14.22
C HIS A 256 -5.87 -62.00 15.35
N ASP A 257 -6.99 -61.35 15.01
CA ASP A 257 -8.33 -61.24 15.66
C ASP A 257 -8.69 -62.11 16.91
N PRO A 258 -9.81 -61.85 17.65
CA PRO A 258 -10.33 -60.66 18.37
C PRO A 258 -10.96 -61.12 19.75
N PRO A 259 -12.13 -60.67 20.25
CA PRO A 259 -12.71 -59.34 20.56
C PRO A 259 -13.03 -59.15 22.08
N ALA A 260 -13.51 -57.96 22.51
CA ALA A 260 -14.70 -57.78 23.39
C ALA A 260 -14.80 -56.38 24.02
N THR A 261 -15.97 -55.72 23.81
CA THR A 261 -16.84 -54.99 24.78
C THR A 261 -16.22 -53.94 25.74
N SER A 262 -16.84 -52.85 26.19
CA SER A 262 -18.15 -52.21 26.05
C SER A 262 -18.13 -51.04 27.06
N MET A 263 -18.80 -49.94 26.73
CA MET A 263 -19.53 -49.05 27.66
C MET A 263 -18.83 -48.08 28.64
N LYS A 264 -19.21 -46.81 28.41
CA LYS A 264 -19.89 -45.86 29.34
C LYS A 264 -19.10 -45.08 30.40
N ALA A 265 -19.28 -43.76 30.25
CA ALA A 265 -19.83 -42.82 31.25
C ALA A 265 -18.87 -42.13 32.25
N SER A 266 -18.72 -40.81 32.02
CA SER A 266 -18.71 -39.74 33.06
C SER A 266 -19.94 -39.87 33.99
N PRO A 267 -20.08 -39.17 35.15
CA PRO A 267 -19.44 -37.90 35.52
C PRO A 267 -19.08 -37.75 37.03
N SER A 268 -18.52 -36.60 37.44
CA SER A 268 -18.84 -35.96 38.74
C SER A 268 -18.36 -34.51 38.83
N THR A 269 -19.37 -33.66 38.96
CA THR A 269 -19.56 -32.35 39.60
C THR A 269 -18.59 -31.85 40.69
N ALA A 270 -18.30 -30.54 40.56
CA ALA A 270 -18.55 -29.43 41.50
C ALA A 270 -17.67 -29.19 42.74
N THR A 271 -17.30 -27.90 42.94
CA THR A 271 -17.57 -27.00 44.11
C THR A 271 -16.31 -26.15 44.41
N VAL A 272 -16.21 -24.88 43.97
CA VAL A 272 -16.61 -23.58 44.59
C VAL A 272 -15.59 -22.98 45.59
N ALA A 273 -15.44 -21.64 45.46
CA ALA A 273 -14.93 -20.62 46.39
C ALA A 273 -13.42 -20.43 46.49
N ALA A 274 -12.87 -19.23 46.74
CA ALA A 274 -13.29 -17.83 46.70
C ALA A 274 -12.04 -17.02 47.11
N MET A 275 -12.03 -15.72 46.78
CA MET A 275 -10.99 -14.72 47.12
C MET A 275 -10.66 -14.60 48.62
N PRO A 276 -9.61 -13.83 48.95
CA PRO A 276 -9.92 -12.57 49.64
C PRO A 276 -9.11 -11.35 49.15
N THR A 277 -9.72 -10.18 49.38
CA THR A 277 -9.19 -8.81 49.35
C THR A 277 -8.73 -8.33 50.74
N ASP A 278 -8.10 -7.14 50.73
CA ASP A 278 -7.82 -6.17 51.81
C ASP A 278 -6.34 -6.07 52.22
N ALA A 279 -5.60 -5.01 51.84
CA ALA A 279 -5.67 -3.58 52.24
C ALA A 279 -4.92 -3.28 53.56
N SER A 280 -3.87 -2.43 53.50
CA SER A 280 -3.72 -1.20 54.32
C SER A 280 -2.31 -0.60 54.37
N HIS A 281 -2.28 0.71 54.11
CA HIS A 281 -1.54 1.81 54.80
C HIS A 281 0.00 1.94 54.84
N ALA A 282 0.44 3.05 54.22
CA ALA A 282 1.20 4.19 54.78
C ALA A 282 2.68 4.03 55.22
N SER A 283 3.58 4.75 54.55
CA SER A 283 4.21 6.00 55.05
C SER A 283 5.52 6.33 54.32
N ALA A 284 5.71 7.62 54.08
CA ALA A 284 6.95 8.24 53.61
C ALA A 284 7.96 8.40 54.76
N THR A 285 9.27 8.29 54.47
CA THR A 285 10.32 9.30 54.74
C THR A 285 11.74 8.83 54.37
N ALA A 286 12.49 9.78 53.81
CA ALA A 286 13.92 10.10 54.02
C ALA A 286 15.05 9.16 53.54
N LEU A 287 15.83 9.71 52.59
CA LEU A 287 17.29 9.89 52.60
C LEU A 287 18.14 8.92 53.42
N ASP A 288 19.03 8.18 52.74
CA ASP A 288 20.40 8.05 53.24
C ASP A 288 21.44 7.87 52.12
N HIS A 289 22.53 8.60 52.26
CA HIS A 289 23.71 8.55 51.43
C HIS A 289 24.56 7.34 51.83
N SER A 290 25.00 6.53 50.87
CA SER A 290 26.08 5.57 51.13
C SER A 290 27.16 5.66 50.06
N HIS A 291 28.27 6.25 50.50
CA HIS A 291 29.59 6.13 49.91
C HIS A 291 29.99 4.66 49.77
N SER A 292 30.54 4.27 48.62
CA SER A 292 31.46 3.14 48.53
C SER A 292 32.47 3.40 47.42
N ARG A 293 33.65 3.77 47.87
CA ARG A 293 34.91 3.84 47.12
C ARG A 293 35.44 2.41 46.94
N PRO A 294 36.15 2.12 45.85
CA PRO A 294 37.39 1.36 46.01
C PRO A 294 38.56 2.06 45.32
N ASP A 295 39.61 2.27 46.11
CA ASP A 295 40.95 2.53 45.60
C ASP A 295 41.47 1.26 44.92
N SER A 296 42.10 1.41 43.76
CA SER A 296 43.20 0.54 43.32
C SER A 296 44.07 1.29 42.32
N ARG A 297 45.19 1.77 42.86
CA ARG A 297 46.31 2.38 42.16
C ARG A 297 47.05 1.26 41.42
N THR A 298 47.06 1.30 40.09
CA THR A 298 48.02 0.51 39.29
C THR A 298 48.71 1.45 38.32
N THR A 299 49.99 1.67 38.60
CA THR A 299 50.94 2.39 37.77
C THR A 299 51.20 1.57 36.51
N ILE A 300 50.88 2.09 35.33
CA ILE A 300 51.41 1.62 34.05
C ILE A 300 51.98 2.82 33.28
N VAL A 301 53.19 2.61 32.79
CA VAL A 301 54.09 3.52 32.07
C VAL A 301 53.45 4.03 30.76
N PRO A 302 53.68 5.31 30.36
CA PRO A 302 53.19 5.81 29.08
C PRO A 302 54.08 5.27 27.93
N GLY A 303 53.47 4.47 27.06
CA GLY A 303 53.99 4.16 25.73
C GLY A 303 53.48 5.21 24.74
N GLU A 304 54.41 5.73 23.94
CA GLU A 304 54.19 6.74 22.90
C GLU A 304 53.15 6.32 21.86
N GLY A 305 52.33 7.29 21.43
CA GLY A 305 51.66 7.26 20.13
C GLY A 305 50.16 7.01 20.14
N ASP A 306 49.38 7.93 20.71
CA ASP A 306 48.15 8.37 20.05
C ASP A 306 47.86 9.80 20.47
N VAL A 307 47.66 10.66 19.46
CA VAL A 307 47.30 12.06 19.65
C VAL A 307 46.00 12.09 20.42
N ASP A 308 45.98 12.81 21.55
CA ASP A 308 44.80 13.00 22.39
C ASP A 308 43.72 13.70 21.54
N VAL A 309 42.87 12.90 20.90
CA VAL A 309 41.80 13.41 20.05
C VAL A 309 40.78 14.04 20.98
N ALA A 310 40.63 15.36 20.91
CA ALA A 310 39.60 16.08 21.64
C ALA A 310 38.25 15.37 21.39
N ALA A 311 37.70 14.79 22.46
CA ALA A 311 36.51 13.96 22.39
C ALA A 311 35.45 14.58 23.27
N PHE A 312 34.29 14.84 22.67
CA PHE A 312 33.09 15.21 23.40
C PHE A 312 32.39 13.95 23.88
N CYS A 313 31.94 13.94 25.13
CA CYS A 313 31.08 12.89 25.66
C CYS A 313 29.74 13.51 26.05
N SER A 314 28.64 13.02 25.49
CA SER A 314 27.31 13.42 25.93
C SER A 314 27.06 12.99 27.38
N GLN A 315 26.02 13.55 28.00
CA GLN A 315 25.64 13.17 29.37
C GLN A 315 25.19 11.70 29.47
N ASN A 316 24.78 11.08 28.35
CA ASN A 316 24.41 9.67 28.30
C ASN A 316 25.61 8.75 27.97
N GLY A 317 26.84 9.28 27.89
CA GLY A 317 28.05 8.48 27.72
C GLY A 317 28.48 8.22 26.27
N CYS A 318 27.78 8.80 25.28
CA CYS A 318 28.17 8.66 23.87
C CYS A 318 29.38 9.54 23.57
N ARG A 319 30.45 8.93 23.04
CA ARG A 319 31.69 9.63 22.68
C ARG A 319 31.68 10.01 21.21
N TYR A 320 31.94 11.29 20.96
CA TYR A 320 32.06 11.91 19.65
C TYR A 320 33.46 12.47 19.47
N LYS A 321 34.03 12.27 18.29
CA LYS A 321 35.32 12.85 17.94
C LYS A 321 35.12 14.29 17.49
N GLU A 322 35.82 15.24 18.09
CA GLU A 322 35.77 16.64 17.64
C GLU A 322 36.61 16.79 16.36
N CYS A 323 36.01 17.41 15.35
CA CYS A 323 36.63 17.73 14.07
C CYS A 323 37.02 19.21 13.99
N GLU A 324 36.30 20.06 14.72
CA GLU A 324 36.57 21.48 14.87
C GLU A 324 36.50 21.85 16.35
N SER A 325 37.30 22.83 16.77
CA SER A 325 37.18 23.33 18.14
C SER A 325 35.93 24.20 18.29
N VAL A 326 35.37 24.25 19.50
CA VAL A 326 34.22 25.13 19.79
C VAL A 326 34.54 26.61 19.55
N THR A 327 35.83 26.99 19.64
CA THR A 327 36.29 28.33 19.29
C THR A 327 36.19 28.60 17.78
N ASP A 328 36.48 27.62 16.94
CA ASP A 328 36.34 27.73 15.48
C ASP A 328 34.86 27.87 15.08
N ILE A 329 33.98 27.09 15.72
CA ILE A 329 32.53 27.16 15.52
C ILE A 329 32.01 28.55 15.90
N LEU A 330 32.39 29.07 17.08
CA LEU A 330 32.02 30.43 17.48
C LEU A 330 32.55 31.46 16.48
N GLY A 331 33.78 31.28 15.98
CA GLY A 331 34.34 32.12 14.91
C GLY A 331 33.47 32.15 13.66
N ARG A 332 33.01 30.99 13.19
CA ARG A 332 32.12 30.88 12.02
C ARG A 332 30.76 31.56 12.25
N ILE A 333 30.15 31.32 13.42
CA ILE A 333 28.88 31.96 13.80
C ILE A 333 29.04 33.49 13.82
N LEU A 334 30.14 33.99 14.36
CA LEU A 334 30.39 35.42 14.48
C LEU A 334 30.93 36.07 13.21
N GLN A 335 31.33 35.33 12.17
CA GLN A 335 31.82 35.89 10.91
C GLN A 335 30.73 36.01 9.84
N ARG A 336 29.79 35.06 9.78
CA ARG A 336 28.78 35.01 8.73
C ARG A 336 27.38 35.12 9.32
N LYS A 337 26.55 35.96 8.70
CA LYS A 337 25.13 35.97 9.02
C LYS A 337 24.49 34.71 8.47
N ILE A 338 23.87 33.96 9.37
CA ILE A 338 23.03 32.83 9.03
C ILE A 338 21.71 33.37 8.49
N LEU A 339 21.29 33.01 7.28
CA LEU A 339 20.00 33.46 6.74
C LEU A 339 18.86 32.59 7.27
N LEU A 340 17.76 33.23 7.65
CA LEU A 340 16.52 32.54 8.01
C LEU A 340 15.65 32.27 6.76
N PRO A 341 14.73 31.29 6.81
CA PRO A 341 13.84 31.01 5.69
C PRO A 341 13.05 32.26 5.25
N GLY A 342 13.22 32.67 3.98
CA GLY A 342 12.55 33.84 3.40
C GLY A 342 13.31 35.16 3.47
N GLU A 343 14.53 35.19 4.03
CA GLU A 343 15.41 36.36 3.99
C GLU A 343 16.31 36.33 2.74
N GLU A 344 16.41 37.46 2.03
CA GLU A 344 17.42 37.65 0.98
C GLU A 344 18.72 38.20 1.59
N PRO A 345 19.90 37.83 1.06
CA PRO A 345 21.18 38.36 1.53
C PRO A 345 21.24 39.88 1.33
N SER A 346 21.59 40.62 2.38
CA SER A 346 21.81 42.07 2.33
C SER A 346 23.22 42.37 1.83
N ASP A 347 23.45 43.54 1.21
CA ASP A 347 24.80 43.99 0.80
C ASP A 347 25.79 44.05 1.98
N ASP A 348 25.31 44.30 3.20
CA ASP A 348 26.09 44.28 4.45
C ASP A 348 26.53 42.87 4.92
N ASP A 349 26.05 41.80 4.27
CA ASP A 349 26.29 40.41 4.68
C ASP A 349 27.54 39.78 4.02
N THR A 350 28.25 40.52 3.15
CA THR A 350 29.51 40.07 2.53
C THR A 350 30.74 40.60 3.27
N PRO A 351 31.72 39.74 3.61
CA PRO A 351 32.98 40.22 4.18
C PRO A 351 33.76 41.05 3.13
N PRO A 352 34.57 42.04 3.55
CA PRO A 352 35.43 42.77 2.62
C PRO A 352 36.31 41.78 1.87
N GLN A 353 36.26 41.79 0.54
CA GLN A 353 37.21 41.03 -0.27
C GLN A 353 38.62 41.55 0.03
N ASP A 354 39.49 40.68 0.56
CA ASP A 354 40.92 40.95 0.63
C ASP A 354 41.44 41.24 -0.79
N ALA A 355 42.14 42.37 -0.91
CA ALA A 355 42.71 42.85 -2.16
C ALA A 355 43.64 41.80 -2.79
N GLU A 356 43.27 41.28 -3.96
CA GLU A 356 44.20 40.59 -4.84
C GLU A 356 45.32 41.56 -5.28
N PRO A 357 46.59 41.13 -5.29
CA PRO A 357 47.69 41.97 -5.77
C PRO A 357 47.58 42.20 -7.30
N PRO A 358 48.07 43.35 -7.79
CA PRO A 358 47.85 43.75 -9.18
C PRO A 358 48.63 42.85 -10.14
N SER A 359 47.92 42.24 -11.08
CA SER A 359 48.53 41.63 -12.26
C SER A 359 48.87 42.72 -13.29
N PRO A 360 49.97 42.58 -14.05
CA PRO A 360 50.43 43.61 -14.97
C PRO A 360 49.61 43.65 -16.28
N ASP A 361 49.62 44.85 -16.85
CA ASP A 361 48.90 45.40 -18.01
C ASP A 361 49.26 44.75 -19.38
N PRO A 362 48.65 45.13 -20.53
CA PRO A 362 47.85 44.23 -21.37
C PRO A 362 48.33 44.13 -22.84
N THR A 363 47.70 43.28 -23.66
CA THR A 363 47.52 43.42 -25.15
C THR A 363 46.73 42.22 -25.71
N PRO A 364 46.09 42.29 -26.91
CA PRO A 364 44.92 43.11 -27.21
C PRO A 364 43.75 42.31 -27.88
N GLN A 365 42.53 42.82 -27.68
CA GLN A 365 41.36 42.82 -28.58
C GLN A 365 40.96 41.56 -29.39
N SER A 366 39.69 41.16 -29.26
CA SER A 366 38.81 41.09 -30.43
C SER A 366 37.39 41.53 -30.09
N VAL A 367 36.90 42.40 -30.96
CA VAL A 367 35.63 43.15 -31.03
C VAL A 367 34.56 42.20 -31.62
N GLU A 368 33.27 42.18 -31.23
CA GLU A 368 32.13 43.02 -31.67
C GLU A 368 30.79 42.25 -31.36
N PRO A 369 29.56 42.77 -31.57
CA PRO A 369 28.79 43.81 -30.85
C PRO A 369 27.44 43.32 -30.24
N PRO A 370 26.71 44.17 -29.50
CA PRO A 370 25.35 43.92 -29.01
C PRO A 370 24.26 44.56 -29.88
N PRO A 371 22.98 44.18 -29.69
CA PRO A 371 21.92 45.20 -29.71
C PRO A 371 20.78 44.90 -28.69
N PRO A 372 19.76 45.77 -28.54
CA PRO A 372 19.85 47.10 -27.96
C PRO A 372 18.85 47.28 -26.79
N THR A 373 19.12 48.31 -25.99
CA THR A 373 18.23 48.88 -24.98
C THR A 373 17.03 49.59 -25.61
N THR A 374 15.86 49.51 -24.95
CA THR A 374 14.83 50.55 -25.03
C THR A 374 14.47 51.07 -23.65
N THR A 375 14.56 52.39 -23.56
CA THR A 375 14.49 53.27 -22.40
C THR A 375 13.08 53.76 -22.06
N LYS A 376 12.84 53.95 -20.74
CA LYS A 376 12.11 55.08 -20.09
C LYS A 376 10.57 55.17 -20.28
N PRO A 377 9.80 55.97 -19.48
CA PRO A 377 10.20 57.03 -18.53
C PRO A 377 9.49 57.14 -17.15
N THR A 378 10.25 57.67 -16.18
CA THR A 378 9.96 58.74 -15.17
C THR A 378 8.53 59.19 -14.78
N LYS A 379 8.33 59.29 -13.46
CA LYS A 379 7.84 60.47 -12.68
C LYS A 379 7.98 60.11 -11.17
N GLY A 380 8.47 60.91 -10.22
CA GLY A 380 8.75 62.34 -10.17
C GLY A 380 8.10 62.96 -8.92
N THR A 381 8.80 62.88 -7.76
CA THR A 381 9.04 63.96 -6.74
C THR A 381 7.83 64.60 -5.99
N PRO A 382 8.01 65.47 -4.96
CA PRO A 382 9.15 65.74 -4.06
C PRO A 382 8.83 66.03 -2.56
N ARG A 383 9.91 65.94 -1.75
CA ARG A 383 10.42 66.80 -0.64
C ARG A 383 9.48 67.58 0.31
N GLY A 384 9.93 67.60 1.57
CA GLY A 384 9.89 68.80 2.42
C GLY A 384 10.66 68.63 3.73
N ALA A 385 11.91 69.09 3.79
CA ALA A 385 12.63 69.42 5.02
C ALA A 385 13.34 70.77 4.82
N SER A 386 13.27 71.69 5.80
CA SER A 386 14.25 72.77 5.97
C SER A 386 14.07 73.55 7.28
N ALA A 387 15.17 73.63 8.02
CA ALA A 387 15.76 74.84 8.61
C ALA A 387 17.21 74.43 8.98
N ALA A 388 18.29 75.17 8.77
CA ALA A 388 18.60 76.48 8.20
C ALA A 388 20.13 76.48 7.89
N VAL A 389 20.60 77.10 6.79
CA VAL A 389 21.54 78.27 6.77
C VAL A 389 22.98 77.90 7.20
N LEU A 390 24.05 77.89 6.38
CA LEU A 390 24.74 78.92 5.57
C LEU A 390 25.73 78.23 4.59
N GLN A 391 25.70 78.57 3.29
CA GLN A 391 26.74 79.31 2.53
C GLN A 391 28.15 78.68 2.49
N ASP A 392 28.61 78.22 1.32
CA ASP A 392 29.46 79.03 0.41
C ASP A 392 29.95 78.25 -0.82
N HIS A 393 30.01 78.94 -1.96
CA HIS A 393 30.96 78.72 -3.06
C HIS A 393 31.99 79.86 -2.96
N PRO A 394 33.28 79.70 -3.31
CA PRO A 394 33.75 80.04 -4.67
C PRO A 394 35.13 79.38 -5.03
N PRO A 395 36.01 79.91 -5.93
CA PRO A 395 35.90 80.23 -7.36
C PRO A 395 37.08 79.72 -8.23
N ASP A 396 36.97 79.88 -9.56
CA ASP A 396 38.10 79.94 -10.50
C ASP A 396 38.63 81.40 -10.64
N VAL A 397 39.95 81.54 -10.75
CA VAL A 397 40.82 82.75 -10.81
C VAL A 397 40.88 83.24 -12.30
N PRO A 398 41.27 84.48 -12.76
CA PRO A 398 42.42 85.27 -12.27
C PRO A 398 42.48 86.83 -12.37
N SER A 399 43.32 87.40 -11.47
CA SER A 399 44.36 88.49 -11.54
C SER A 399 44.15 89.81 -12.33
N PRO A 400 44.97 90.89 -12.12
CA PRO A 400 46.07 91.19 -11.15
C PRO A 400 45.77 92.49 -10.32
N ASP A 401 46.57 93.09 -9.43
CA ASP A 401 48.02 93.34 -9.38
C ASP A 401 48.45 93.95 -8.00
N ALA A 402 49.74 93.87 -7.69
CA ALA A 402 50.55 94.66 -6.73
C ALA A 402 50.53 94.40 -5.18
N ALA A 403 51.46 93.52 -4.77
CA ALA A 403 52.52 93.68 -3.74
C ALA A 403 52.22 94.03 -2.26
N SER A 404 52.43 93.05 -1.36
CA SER A 404 53.41 92.99 -0.23
C SER A 404 53.04 91.84 0.75
N PRO A 405 53.82 91.52 1.79
CA PRO A 405 54.95 90.58 1.85
C PRO A 405 54.64 89.25 2.57
N VAL A 406 55.47 88.25 2.27
CA VAL A 406 55.72 86.94 2.94
C VAL A 406 55.05 86.72 4.30
N GLU A 407 54.11 85.78 4.36
CA GLU A 407 53.60 85.17 5.60
C GLU A 407 53.99 83.67 5.60
N THR A 408 54.65 83.25 6.68
CA THR A 408 55.14 81.89 6.96
C THR A 408 54.00 80.86 7.04
N PRO A 409 54.26 79.55 6.78
CA PRO A 409 53.21 78.51 6.74
C PRO A 409 52.54 78.29 8.10
N PRO A 410 51.22 78.02 8.18
CA PRO A 410 50.58 77.60 9.43
C PRO A 410 50.99 76.16 9.78
N GLU A 411 51.41 75.99 11.03
CA GLU A 411 51.72 74.71 11.69
C GLU A 411 50.48 73.79 11.80
N PRO A 412 50.68 72.46 11.92
CA PRO A 412 49.60 71.47 11.88
C PRO A 412 48.60 71.60 13.04
N VAL A 413 47.32 71.43 12.74
CA VAL A 413 46.25 71.35 13.75
C VAL A 413 46.35 69.98 14.43
N ASP A 414 46.69 69.96 15.71
CA ASP A 414 46.68 68.73 16.52
C ASP A 414 45.27 68.11 16.51
N GLU A 415 45.12 66.90 15.96
CA GLU A 415 43.91 66.08 16.13
C GLU A 415 43.72 65.78 17.62
N ILE A 416 42.59 66.22 18.18
CA ILE A 416 42.22 65.95 19.58
C ILE A 416 41.83 64.47 19.68
N HIS A 417 42.79 63.61 20.04
CA HIS A 417 42.55 62.19 20.23
C HIS A 417 41.95 61.90 21.61
N ILE A 418 40.63 61.67 21.66
CA ILE A 418 39.92 61.26 22.90
C ILE A 418 39.76 59.73 22.89
N PRO A 419 40.47 58.99 23.76
CA PRO A 419 40.32 57.53 23.81
C PRO A 419 38.92 57.16 24.31
N LEU A 420 38.17 56.40 23.49
CA LEU A 420 36.76 56.07 23.73
C LEU A 420 36.51 55.38 25.09
N GLU A 421 37.44 54.52 25.51
CA GLU A 421 37.43 53.80 26.78
C GLU A 421 37.48 54.71 28.01
N SER A 422 37.96 55.95 27.85
CA SER A 422 38.02 56.95 28.93
C SER A 422 36.71 57.70 29.15
N VAL A 423 35.75 57.55 28.23
CA VAL A 423 34.51 58.35 28.18
C VAL A 423 33.25 57.48 28.23
N ILE A 424 33.32 56.25 27.70
CA ILE A 424 32.19 55.31 27.64
C ILE A 424 32.56 53.98 28.27
N ALA A 425 31.62 53.40 29.03
CA ALA A 425 31.70 52.01 29.46
C ALA A 425 31.38 51.08 28.28
N VAL A 426 32.38 50.38 27.77
CA VAL A 426 32.26 49.39 26.69
C VAL A 426 31.55 48.14 27.23
N LEU A 427 30.30 47.91 26.80
CA LEU A 427 29.48 46.75 27.16
C LEU A 427 29.61 45.60 26.16
N ASP A 428 30.66 44.79 26.27
CA ASP A 428 30.83 43.63 25.37
C ASP A 428 30.23 42.35 25.92
N VAL A 429 29.82 41.44 25.02
CA VAL A 429 29.50 40.06 25.40
C VAL A 429 30.81 39.28 25.45
N PRO A 430 31.25 38.79 26.62
CA PRO A 430 32.51 38.07 26.72
C PRO A 430 32.49 36.81 25.87
N LYS A 431 33.54 36.58 25.08
CA LYS A 431 33.68 35.33 24.28
C LYS A 431 33.55 34.08 25.14
N SER A 432 34.05 34.12 26.38
CA SER A 432 33.91 33.03 27.35
C SER A 432 32.45 32.69 27.66
N THR A 433 31.57 33.71 27.75
CA THR A 433 30.13 33.52 27.95
C THR A 433 29.49 32.85 26.73
N LEU A 434 29.83 33.30 25.51
CA LEU A 434 29.33 32.70 24.27
C LEU A 434 29.79 31.25 24.09
N LEU A 435 31.07 30.96 24.37
CA LEU A 435 31.60 29.59 24.36
C LEU A 435 30.88 28.70 25.37
N SER A 436 30.67 29.19 26.60
CA SER A 436 29.92 28.46 27.63
C SER A 436 28.47 28.21 27.23
N MET A 437 27.82 29.14 26.52
CA MET A 437 26.47 28.95 25.98
C MET A 437 26.45 27.89 24.89
N LEU A 438 27.39 27.93 23.93
CA LEU A 438 27.48 26.94 22.86
C LEU A 438 27.76 25.53 23.37
N LEU A 439 28.67 25.40 24.35
CA LEU A 439 28.94 24.11 25.01
C LEU A 439 27.68 23.56 25.69
N ARG A 440 27.00 24.39 26.48
CA ARG A 440 25.73 23.97 27.14
C ARG A 440 24.66 23.62 26.12
N LEU A 441 24.56 24.34 25.01
CA LEU A 441 23.61 24.05 23.93
C LEU A 441 23.92 22.72 23.26
N ARG A 442 25.19 22.46 22.91
CA ARG A 442 25.65 21.18 22.37
C ARG A 442 25.29 20.04 23.31
N ASP A 443 25.69 20.16 24.57
CA ASP A 443 25.49 19.09 25.55
C ASP A 443 24.00 18.81 25.77
N ALA A 444 23.18 19.86 25.88
CA ALA A 444 21.74 19.74 26.06
C ALA A 444 21.04 19.13 24.83
N THR A 445 21.40 19.56 23.62
CA THR A 445 20.76 19.07 22.38
C THR A 445 21.18 17.64 22.02
N MET A 446 22.44 17.29 22.21
CA MET A 446 22.92 15.91 22.02
C MET A 446 22.25 14.97 23.03
N THR A 447 22.15 15.37 24.29
CA THR A 447 21.46 14.57 25.34
C THR A 447 19.96 14.43 25.05
N LEU A 448 19.32 15.51 24.59
CA LEU A 448 17.92 15.49 24.16
C LEU A 448 17.70 14.55 22.97
N PHE A 449 18.55 14.62 21.95
CA PHE A 449 18.48 13.72 20.80
C PHE A 449 18.65 12.26 21.21
N GLU A 450 19.66 11.94 22.02
CA GLU A 450 19.91 10.56 22.46
C GLU A 450 18.75 9.98 23.25
N SER A 451 18.18 10.74 24.19
CA SER A 451 16.99 10.32 24.94
C SER A 451 15.77 10.12 24.03
N ARG A 452 15.51 11.04 23.09
CA ARG A 452 14.37 10.93 22.17
C ARG A 452 14.53 9.84 21.13
N SER A 453 15.72 9.69 20.55
CA SER A 453 16.02 8.65 19.55
C SER A 453 15.92 7.25 20.15
N ALA A 454 16.34 7.07 21.40
CA ALA A 454 16.11 5.85 22.15
C ALA A 454 14.61 5.59 22.37
N ALA A 455 13.86 6.61 22.82
CA ALA A 455 12.41 6.49 23.01
C ALA A 455 11.65 6.14 21.72
N HIS A 456 11.97 6.80 20.61
CA HIS A 456 11.38 6.51 19.29
C HIS A 456 11.69 5.10 18.81
N LEU A 457 12.92 4.62 19.06
CA LEU A 457 13.31 3.27 18.70
C LEU A 457 12.62 2.21 19.59
N ASP A 458 12.50 2.47 20.90
CA ASP A 458 11.80 1.60 21.83
C ASP A 458 10.31 1.51 21.50
N GLU A 459 9.67 2.65 21.16
CA GLU A 459 8.29 2.70 20.70
C GLU A 459 8.10 1.91 19.40
N ALA A 460 8.95 2.12 18.39
CA ALA A 460 8.90 1.38 17.13
C ALA A 460 9.11 -0.13 17.31
N ASN A 461 10.00 -0.54 18.22
CA ASN A 461 10.21 -1.96 18.57
C ASN A 461 8.99 -2.56 19.28
N ALA A 462 8.40 -1.84 20.23
CA ALA A 462 7.21 -2.28 20.94
C ALA A 462 6.03 -2.43 19.97
N GLU A 463 5.85 -1.47 19.06
CA GLU A 463 4.81 -1.51 18.06
C GLU A 463 5.03 -2.63 17.04
N ALA A 464 6.25 -2.81 16.53
CA ALA A 464 6.60 -3.93 15.66
C ALA A 464 6.29 -5.27 16.32
N THR A 465 6.64 -5.45 17.60
CA THR A 465 6.35 -6.68 18.35
C THR A 465 4.84 -6.90 18.50
N ALA A 466 4.09 -5.86 18.90
CA ALA A 466 2.64 -5.94 19.04
C ALA A 466 1.95 -6.29 17.70
N ARG A 467 2.42 -5.72 16.59
CA ARG A 467 1.91 -6.03 15.25
C ARG A 467 2.23 -7.47 14.84
N LEU A 468 3.45 -7.94 15.10
CA LEU A 468 3.84 -9.34 14.82
C LEU A 468 2.96 -10.33 15.57
N ASP A 469 2.69 -10.09 16.86
CA ASP A 469 1.80 -10.92 17.65
C ASP A 469 0.36 -10.88 17.10
N ALA A 470 -0.14 -9.69 16.78
CA ALA A 470 -1.49 -9.51 16.22
C ALA A 470 -1.65 -10.23 14.86
N TYR A 471 -0.69 -10.11 13.95
CA TYR A 471 -0.75 -10.76 12.63
C TYR A 471 -0.51 -12.26 12.71
N THR A 472 0.29 -12.74 13.67
CA THR A 472 0.45 -14.17 13.94
C THR A 472 -0.85 -14.77 14.44
N PHE A 473 -1.50 -14.12 15.42
CA PHE A 473 -2.82 -14.52 15.90
C PHE A 473 -3.87 -14.51 14.78
N LEU A 474 -3.89 -13.47 13.95
CA LEU A 474 -4.79 -13.39 12.80
C LEU A 474 -4.58 -14.56 11.83
N LEU A 475 -3.33 -14.88 11.49
CA LEU A 475 -3.01 -16.02 10.64
C LEU A 475 -3.51 -17.33 11.25
N GLU A 476 -3.25 -17.57 12.54
CA GLU A 476 -3.72 -18.76 13.24
C GLU A 476 -5.24 -18.89 13.20
N GLU A 477 -5.96 -17.80 13.43
CA GLU A 477 -7.42 -17.77 13.39
C GLU A 477 -7.97 -18.01 11.97
N CYS A 478 -7.37 -17.38 10.95
CA CYS A 478 -7.70 -17.63 9.55
C CYS A 478 -7.48 -19.10 9.17
N LEU A 479 -6.32 -19.68 9.54
CA LEU A 479 -6.02 -21.09 9.30
C LEU A 479 -6.99 -22.00 10.04
N ARG A 480 -7.31 -21.72 11.31
CA ARG A 480 -8.26 -22.49 12.12
C ARG A 480 -9.64 -22.55 11.47
N MET A 481 -10.11 -21.43 10.91
CA MET A 481 -11.39 -21.37 10.19
C MET A 481 -11.32 -22.02 8.81
N HIS A 482 -10.14 -22.02 8.18
CA HIS A 482 -9.88 -22.60 6.88
C HIS A 482 -9.81 -24.14 6.90
N TRP A 483 -9.10 -24.72 7.88
CA TRP A 483 -8.84 -26.18 7.97
C TRP A 483 -10.09 -27.07 7.75
N PRO A 484 -11.25 -26.80 8.38
CA PRO A 484 -12.44 -27.62 8.19
C PRO A 484 -13.08 -27.51 6.79
N ARG A 485 -12.67 -26.55 5.95
CA ARG A 485 -13.33 -26.28 4.66
C ARG A 485 -13.07 -27.37 3.63
N LYS A 486 -11.85 -27.94 3.59
CA LYS A 486 -11.55 -29.09 2.70
C LYS A 486 -12.46 -30.28 3.05
N GLY A 487 -12.52 -30.64 4.33
CA GLY A 487 -13.39 -31.71 4.82
C GLY A 487 -14.89 -31.43 4.62
N ARG A 488 -15.34 -30.18 4.82
CA ARG A 488 -16.73 -29.79 4.53
C ARG A 488 -17.06 -29.91 3.04
N THR A 489 -16.15 -29.52 2.15
CA THR A 489 -16.35 -29.62 0.70
C THR A 489 -16.47 -31.09 0.27
N ASP A 490 -15.63 -31.96 0.83
CA ASP A 490 -15.71 -33.40 0.60
C ASP A 490 -17.04 -33.99 1.11
N VAL A 491 -17.30 -33.86 2.42
CA VAL A 491 -18.41 -34.54 3.10
C VAL A 491 -19.78 -33.95 2.74
N GLN A 492 -19.88 -32.64 2.55
CA GLN A 492 -21.18 -31.97 2.36
C GLN A 492 -21.58 -31.83 0.89
N ILE A 493 -20.63 -31.94 -0.05
CA ILE A 493 -20.89 -31.65 -1.48
C ILE A 493 -20.42 -32.81 -2.36
N TYR A 494 -19.15 -33.17 -2.30
CA TYR A 494 -18.58 -34.22 -3.16
C TYR A 494 -19.23 -35.59 -2.90
N GLN A 495 -19.24 -36.06 -1.65
CA GLN A 495 -19.76 -37.38 -1.30
C GLN A 495 -21.27 -37.54 -1.59
N PRO A 496 -22.15 -36.57 -1.24
CA PRO A 496 -23.56 -36.63 -1.62
C PRO A 496 -23.73 -36.70 -3.13
N ARG A 497 -23.00 -35.87 -3.88
CA ARG A 497 -23.13 -35.84 -5.33
C ARG A 497 -22.61 -37.12 -5.99
N ALA A 498 -21.50 -37.67 -5.51
CA ALA A 498 -20.99 -38.96 -5.95
C ALA A 498 -22.04 -40.07 -5.71
N GLY A 499 -22.68 -40.07 -4.53
CA GLY A 499 -23.76 -40.99 -4.19
C GLY A 499 -24.98 -40.86 -5.10
N GLU A 500 -25.40 -39.63 -5.41
CA GLU A 500 -26.49 -39.34 -6.36
C GLU A 500 -26.16 -39.90 -7.76
N LEU A 501 -24.98 -39.59 -8.31
CA LEU A 501 -24.56 -40.05 -9.64
C LEU A 501 -24.52 -41.59 -9.74
N VAL A 502 -24.03 -42.27 -8.69
CA VAL A 502 -24.03 -43.73 -8.62
C VAL A 502 -25.46 -44.27 -8.57
N SER A 503 -26.33 -43.66 -7.75
CA SER A 503 -27.74 -44.04 -7.64
C SER A 503 -28.48 -43.87 -8.97
N HIS A 504 -28.24 -42.76 -9.68
CA HIS A 504 -28.79 -42.47 -11.01
C HIS A 504 -28.35 -43.54 -12.01
N ARG A 505 -27.04 -43.77 -12.15
CA ARG A 505 -26.47 -44.79 -13.05
C ARG A 505 -27.07 -46.18 -12.79
N GLN A 506 -27.20 -46.58 -11.53
CA GLN A 506 -27.82 -47.86 -11.16
C GLN A 506 -29.31 -47.90 -11.51
N ARG A 507 -30.06 -46.83 -11.27
CA ARG A 507 -31.49 -46.72 -11.59
C ARG A 507 -31.73 -46.84 -13.09
N HIS A 508 -30.96 -46.10 -13.90
CA HIS A 508 -31.03 -46.15 -15.36
C HIS A 508 -30.67 -47.55 -15.88
N GLY A 509 -29.56 -48.13 -15.40
CA GLY A 509 -29.14 -49.47 -15.78
C GLY A 509 -30.18 -50.55 -15.44
N ARG A 510 -30.82 -50.47 -14.26
CA ARG A 510 -31.91 -51.37 -13.86
C ARG A 510 -33.12 -51.22 -14.78
N HIS A 511 -33.50 -49.98 -15.13
CA HIS A 511 -34.63 -49.71 -16.02
C HIS A 511 -34.41 -50.33 -17.41
N VAL A 512 -33.26 -50.01 -18.04
CA VAL A 512 -32.91 -50.55 -19.36
C VAL A 512 -32.84 -52.08 -19.32
N LYS A 513 -32.21 -52.67 -18.30
CA LYS A 513 -32.17 -54.13 -18.13
C LYS A 513 -33.56 -54.76 -18.02
N ASN A 514 -34.49 -54.11 -17.32
CA ASN A 514 -35.87 -54.59 -17.21
C ASN A 514 -36.62 -54.50 -18.55
N VAL A 515 -36.41 -53.43 -19.32
CA VAL A 515 -36.99 -53.29 -20.67
C VAL A 515 -36.44 -54.39 -21.60
N LEU A 516 -35.12 -54.59 -21.64
CA LEU A 516 -34.50 -55.63 -22.46
C LEU A 516 -34.93 -57.04 -22.04
N LYS A 517 -35.14 -57.27 -20.73
CA LYS A 517 -35.72 -58.53 -20.24
C LYS A 517 -37.14 -58.75 -20.78
N LYS A 518 -37.99 -57.72 -20.80
CA LYS A 518 -39.33 -57.81 -21.40
C LYS A 518 -39.26 -58.05 -22.90
N LEU A 519 -38.32 -57.42 -23.60
CA LEU A 519 -38.08 -57.67 -25.02
C LEU A 519 -37.72 -59.14 -25.29
N ALA A 520 -36.87 -59.75 -24.46
CA ALA A 520 -36.53 -61.16 -24.56
C ALA A 520 -37.73 -62.09 -24.30
N VAL A 521 -38.62 -61.73 -23.36
CA VAL A 521 -39.88 -62.46 -23.14
C VAL A 521 -40.81 -62.37 -24.36
N GLN A 522 -40.92 -61.18 -24.96
CA GLN A 522 -41.65 -61.00 -26.22
C GLN A 522 -41.06 -61.85 -27.34
N GLU A 523 -39.73 -61.95 -27.42
CA GLU A 523 -39.04 -62.78 -28.41
C GLU A 523 -39.37 -64.26 -28.24
N ALA A 524 -39.33 -64.77 -27.00
CA ALA A 524 -39.71 -66.15 -26.71
C ALA A 524 -41.18 -66.44 -27.07
N GLY A 525 -42.09 -65.51 -26.76
CA GLY A 525 -43.51 -65.62 -27.14
C GLY A 525 -43.71 -65.62 -28.66
N PHE A 526 -42.99 -64.76 -29.38
CA PHE A 526 -43.02 -64.70 -30.83
C PHE A 526 -42.52 -66.01 -31.47
N VAL A 527 -41.41 -66.57 -30.97
CA VAL A 527 -40.87 -67.85 -31.46
C VAL A 527 -41.87 -69.00 -31.26
N GLN A 528 -42.59 -69.04 -30.13
CA GLN A 528 -43.63 -70.05 -29.91
C GLN A 528 -44.78 -69.92 -30.92
N LEU A 529 -45.21 -68.69 -31.25
CA LEU A 529 -46.23 -68.45 -32.27
C LEU A 529 -45.72 -68.80 -33.68
N HIS A 530 -44.45 -68.52 -33.97
CA HIS A 530 -43.80 -68.93 -35.21
C HIS A 530 -43.80 -70.47 -35.36
N ASP A 531 -43.48 -71.21 -34.30
CA ASP A 531 -43.52 -72.68 -34.32
C ASP A 531 -44.95 -73.21 -34.52
N GLN A 532 -45.95 -72.57 -33.90
CA GLN A 532 -47.37 -72.86 -34.16
C GLN A 532 -47.75 -72.57 -35.62
N ALA A 533 -47.22 -71.50 -36.21
CA ALA A 533 -47.46 -71.15 -37.61
C ALA A 533 -46.86 -72.20 -38.55
N LEU A 534 -45.62 -72.61 -38.32
CA LEU A 534 -45.02 -73.73 -39.05
C LEU A 534 -45.82 -75.03 -38.88
N GLY A 535 -46.33 -75.31 -37.68
CA GLY A 535 -47.23 -76.43 -37.42
C GLY A 535 -48.53 -76.35 -38.22
N CYS A 536 -49.15 -75.17 -38.30
CA CYS A 536 -50.35 -74.90 -39.09
C CYS A 536 -50.11 -75.12 -40.58
N LEU A 537 -48.99 -74.60 -41.12
CA LEU A 537 -48.59 -74.81 -42.52
C LEU A 537 -48.38 -76.30 -42.84
N ARG A 538 -47.62 -77.02 -42.01
CA ARG A 538 -47.39 -78.46 -42.17
C ARG A 538 -48.69 -79.26 -42.06
N GLY A 539 -49.58 -78.89 -41.14
CA GLY A 539 -50.89 -79.51 -41.00
C GLY A 539 -51.73 -79.36 -42.28
N GLN A 540 -51.75 -78.16 -42.85
CA GLN A 540 -52.44 -77.90 -44.12
C GLN A 540 -51.80 -78.65 -45.29
N GLU A 541 -50.46 -78.64 -45.40
CA GLU A 541 -49.74 -79.38 -46.43
C GLU A 541 -50.05 -80.89 -46.35
N ASN A 542 -49.98 -81.48 -45.15
CA ASN A 542 -50.30 -82.89 -44.94
C ASN A 542 -51.76 -83.22 -45.24
N ALA A 543 -52.70 -82.35 -44.85
CA ALA A 543 -54.12 -82.54 -45.17
C ALA A 543 -54.36 -82.48 -46.69
N GLN A 544 -53.70 -81.56 -47.39
CA GLN A 544 -53.78 -81.47 -48.86
C GLN A 544 -53.14 -82.67 -49.55
N LEU A 545 -51.95 -83.11 -49.13
CA LEU A 545 -51.31 -84.32 -49.64
C LEU A 545 -52.17 -85.58 -49.39
N GLY A 546 -52.82 -85.68 -48.22
CA GLY A 546 -53.75 -86.75 -47.89
C GLY A 546 -55.01 -86.75 -48.76
N LEU A 547 -55.53 -85.57 -49.10
CA LEU A 547 -56.65 -85.45 -50.04
C LEU A 547 -56.22 -85.75 -51.48
N GLN A 548 -55.00 -85.35 -51.88
CA GLN A 548 -54.42 -85.68 -53.19
C GLN A 548 -54.21 -87.18 -53.36
N SER A 549 -53.75 -87.90 -52.34
CA SER A 549 -53.60 -89.36 -52.42
C SER A 549 -54.94 -90.08 -52.54
N GLN A 550 -55.98 -89.59 -51.88
CA GLN A 550 -57.34 -90.12 -51.98
C GLN A 550 -58.00 -89.84 -53.34
N LEU A 551 -57.57 -88.81 -54.05
CA LEU A 551 -58.09 -88.42 -55.37
C LEU A 551 -57.94 -89.56 -56.41
N LEU A 552 -56.81 -90.28 -56.36
CA LEU A 552 -56.50 -91.38 -57.27
C LEU A 552 -57.34 -92.65 -57.00
N MET A 553 -58.06 -92.70 -55.87
CA MET A 553 -58.84 -93.87 -55.46
C MET A 553 -60.36 -93.70 -55.61
N GLN A 554 -60.84 -92.54 -56.06
CA GLN A 554 -62.27 -92.28 -56.21
C GLN A 554 -62.77 -92.70 -57.59
N THR A 555 -63.88 -93.46 -57.63
CA THR A 555 -64.50 -93.97 -58.87
C THR A 555 -65.86 -93.36 -59.17
N SER A 556 -66.36 -92.42 -58.36
CA SER A 556 -67.65 -91.76 -58.54
C SER A 556 -67.57 -90.23 -58.43
N LEU A 557 -68.39 -89.56 -59.24
CA LEU A 557 -68.50 -88.10 -59.28
C LEU A 557 -68.94 -87.52 -57.92
N ALA A 558 -69.87 -88.19 -57.24
CA ALA A 558 -70.29 -87.80 -55.89
C ALA A 558 -69.13 -87.87 -54.86
N ALA A 559 -68.22 -88.83 -54.99
CA ALA A 559 -67.06 -88.94 -54.11
C ALA A 559 -66.01 -87.85 -54.39
N LEU A 560 -65.83 -87.46 -55.66
CA LEU A 560 -64.97 -86.34 -56.05
C LEU A 560 -65.52 -84.99 -55.56
N GLN A 561 -66.81 -84.73 -55.71
CA GLN A 561 -67.47 -83.54 -55.16
C GLN A 561 -67.40 -83.49 -53.62
N GLY A 562 -67.54 -84.65 -52.95
CA GLY A 562 -67.35 -84.76 -51.50
C GLY A 562 -65.89 -84.51 -51.05
N LEU A 563 -64.91 -84.84 -51.89
CA LEU A 563 -63.49 -84.58 -51.62
C LEU A 563 -63.13 -83.11 -51.88
N GLU A 564 -63.70 -82.49 -52.92
CA GLU A 564 -63.60 -81.06 -53.20
C GLU A 564 -64.21 -80.23 -52.06
N SER A 565 -65.42 -80.58 -51.61
CA SER A 565 -66.08 -79.93 -50.47
C SER A 565 -65.25 -80.03 -49.18
N ARG A 566 -64.66 -81.20 -48.90
CA ARG A 566 -63.73 -81.40 -47.77
C ARG A 566 -62.46 -80.56 -47.91
N SER A 567 -61.87 -80.48 -49.10
CA SER A 567 -60.67 -79.66 -49.35
C SER A 567 -60.96 -78.17 -49.14
N LYS A 568 -62.08 -77.67 -49.67
CA LYS A 568 -62.54 -76.28 -49.46
C LYS A 568 -62.78 -76.00 -47.99
N LYS A 569 -63.44 -76.90 -47.27
CA LYS A 569 -63.68 -76.77 -45.82
C LYS A 569 -62.37 -76.67 -45.04
N VAL A 570 -61.44 -77.60 -45.26
CA VAL A 570 -60.11 -77.60 -44.60
C VAL A 570 -59.33 -76.33 -44.95
N HIS A 571 -59.42 -75.85 -46.19
CA HIS A 571 -58.76 -74.61 -46.59
C HIS A 571 -59.35 -73.36 -45.91
N VAL A 572 -60.68 -73.27 -45.77
CA VAL A 572 -61.35 -72.17 -45.08
C VAL A 572 -60.99 -72.18 -43.59
N GLU A 573 -61.01 -73.36 -42.95
CA GLU A 573 -60.59 -73.54 -41.55
C GLU A 573 -59.13 -73.14 -41.34
N PHE A 574 -58.23 -73.56 -42.25
CA PHE A 574 -56.83 -73.14 -42.26
C PHE A 574 -56.70 -71.62 -42.41
N LYS A 575 -57.36 -71.00 -43.40
CA LYS A 575 -57.27 -69.55 -43.64
C LYS A 575 -57.78 -68.73 -42.46
N ALA A 576 -58.83 -69.19 -41.78
CA ALA A 576 -59.33 -68.55 -40.56
C ALA A 576 -58.30 -68.65 -39.42
N ALA A 577 -57.76 -69.85 -39.15
CA ALA A 577 -56.75 -70.07 -38.11
C ALA A 577 -55.43 -69.34 -38.40
N TRP A 578 -55.00 -69.33 -39.67
CA TRP A 578 -53.80 -68.64 -40.15
C TRP A 578 -53.95 -67.12 -40.05
N GLY A 579 -55.11 -66.59 -40.42
CA GLY A 579 -55.43 -65.17 -40.27
C GLY A 579 -55.41 -64.72 -38.81
N ASP A 580 -56.01 -65.50 -37.91
CA ASP A 580 -55.95 -65.26 -36.46
C ASP A 580 -54.49 -65.32 -35.94
N LEU A 581 -53.72 -66.30 -36.38
CA LEU A 581 -52.34 -66.46 -35.91
C LEU A 581 -51.40 -65.35 -36.41
N LEU A 582 -51.35 -65.08 -37.71
CA LEU A 582 -50.44 -64.08 -38.27
C LEU A 582 -50.92 -62.64 -38.03
N ARG A 583 -52.17 -62.33 -38.40
CA ARG A 583 -52.67 -60.95 -38.46
C ARG A 583 -53.18 -60.43 -37.12
N VAL A 584 -53.52 -61.32 -36.19
CA VAL A 584 -53.96 -60.92 -34.85
C VAL A 584 -52.84 -61.20 -33.84
N LYS A 585 -52.43 -62.46 -33.67
CA LYS A 585 -51.50 -62.82 -32.57
C LYS A 585 -50.06 -62.42 -32.83
N MET A 586 -49.50 -62.69 -34.01
CA MET A 586 -48.10 -62.33 -34.32
C MET A 586 -47.94 -60.85 -34.64
N ALA A 587 -48.94 -60.20 -35.25
CA ALA A 587 -48.91 -58.77 -35.57
C ALA A 587 -48.75 -57.86 -34.33
N VAL A 588 -49.30 -58.25 -33.18
CA VAL A 588 -49.16 -57.53 -31.90
C VAL A 588 -47.68 -57.36 -31.50
N TYR A 589 -46.81 -58.31 -31.85
CA TYR A 589 -45.36 -58.24 -31.61
C TYR A 589 -44.59 -57.34 -32.58
N LEU A 590 -45.26 -56.79 -33.60
CA LEU A 590 -44.72 -55.77 -34.51
C LEU A 590 -45.20 -54.36 -34.15
N THR A 591 -46.40 -54.23 -33.58
CA THR A 591 -47.02 -52.93 -33.29
C THR A 591 -47.09 -52.66 -31.78
N ASP A 592 -48.02 -53.29 -31.09
CA ASP A 592 -48.50 -52.80 -29.78
C ASP A 592 -47.48 -53.06 -28.67
N GLU A 593 -46.95 -54.29 -28.63
CA GLU A 593 -45.98 -54.74 -27.63
C GLU A 593 -44.63 -53.99 -27.71
N PRO A 594 -44.02 -53.79 -28.90
CA PRO A 594 -42.84 -52.94 -29.05
C PRO A 594 -43.09 -51.46 -28.75
N LEU A 595 -44.24 -50.90 -29.18
CA LEU A 595 -44.58 -49.50 -28.90
C LEU A 595 -44.74 -49.25 -27.40
N ALA A 596 -45.32 -50.19 -26.66
CA ALA A 596 -45.41 -50.11 -25.20
C ALA A 596 -44.02 -50.10 -24.51
N LEU A 597 -43.07 -50.90 -25.01
CA LEU A 597 -41.69 -50.88 -24.50
C LEU A 597 -40.97 -49.57 -24.80
N ILE A 598 -41.12 -49.04 -26.03
CA ILE A 598 -40.57 -47.73 -26.41
C ILE A 598 -41.16 -46.61 -25.54
N ALA A 599 -42.47 -46.64 -25.29
CA ALA A 599 -43.12 -45.68 -24.40
C ALA A 599 -42.55 -45.73 -22.97
N THR A 600 -42.35 -46.94 -22.43
CA THR A 600 -41.72 -47.14 -21.10
C THR A 600 -40.28 -46.61 -21.05
N CYS A 601 -39.55 -46.72 -22.16
CA CYS A 601 -38.21 -46.17 -22.32
C CYS A 601 -38.22 -44.63 -22.27
N ARG A 602 -39.15 -43.99 -22.99
CA ARG A 602 -39.27 -42.52 -23.04
C ARG A 602 -39.75 -41.91 -21.74
N GLU A 603 -40.61 -42.61 -21.00
CA GLU A 603 -41.08 -42.19 -19.68
C GLU A 603 -39.92 -41.97 -18.69
N LEU A 604 -38.85 -42.76 -18.78
CA LEU A 604 -37.64 -42.57 -17.96
C LEU A 604 -37.03 -41.19 -18.21
N VAL A 605 -36.84 -40.81 -19.48
CA VAL A 605 -36.25 -39.50 -19.82
C VAL A 605 -37.14 -38.37 -19.34
N THR A 606 -38.45 -38.47 -19.56
CA THR A 606 -39.42 -37.47 -19.09
C THR A 606 -39.35 -37.31 -17.58
N THR A 607 -39.27 -38.41 -16.84
CA THR A 607 -39.13 -38.38 -15.38
C THR A 607 -37.84 -37.70 -14.93
N CYS A 608 -36.71 -38.03 -15.56
CA CYS A 608 -35.43 -37.38 -15.29
C CYS A 608 -35.47 -35.87 -15.64
N ALA A 609 -36.10 -35.50 -16.75
CA ALA A 609 -36.22 -34.10 -17.19
C ALA A 609 -37.11 -33.24 -16.28
N HIS A 610 -38.05 -33.86 -15.57
CA HIS A 610 -38.86 -33.16 -14.55
C HIS A 610 -38.15 -32.99 -13.20
N GLN A 611 -37.06 -33.73 -12.98
CA GLN A 611 -36.28 -33.71 -11.75
C GLN A 611 -34.92 -33.03 -11.98
N ILE A 612 -34.86 -31.95 -12.76
CA ILE A 612 -33.61 -31.21 -12.99
C ILE A 612 -33.37 -30.24 -11.82
N PHE A 613 -32.10 -29.95 -11.53
CA PHE A 613 -31.75 -28.87 -10.60
C PHE A 613 -32.49 -27.56 -10.95
N PRO A 614 -33.20 -26.95 -9.98
CA PRO A 614 -33.98 -25.74 -10.23
C PRO A 614 -33.09 -24.52 -10.48
N ASP A 615 -31.87 -24.51 -9.93
CA ASP A 615 -30.84 -23.51 -10.17
C ASP A 615 -29.47 -24.19 -10.14
N LEU A 616 -28.62 -23.91 -11.14
CA LEU A 616 -27.25 -24.42 -11.25
C LEU A 616 -26.24 -23.55 -10.50
N VAL A 617 -26.69 -22.51 -9.81
CA VAL A 617 -25.86 -21.61 -9.00
C VAL A 617 -25.94 -21.97 -7.51
N SER A 618 -27.07 -22.47 -7.03
CA SER A 618 -27.28 -22.80 -5.60
C SER A 618 -26.57 -24.07 -5.14
N CYS A 619 -25.91 -24.02 -3.99
CA CYS A 619 -25.33 -25.22 -3.35
C CYS A 619 -26.33 -25.94 -2.41
N ASP A 620 -27.54 -25.40 -2.24
CA ASP A 620 -28.50 -25.93 -1.28
C ASP A 620 -29.18 -27.20 -1.80
N VAL A 621 -29.33 -28.19 -0.92
CA VAL A 621 -29.99 -29.45 -1.24
C VAL A 621 -31.51 -29.23 -1.25
N ILE A 622 -32.08 -29.05 -2.44
CA ILE A 622 -33.53 -28.91 -2.61
C ILE A 622 -34.19 -30.29 -2.69
N SER A 623 -33.55 -31.27 -3.33
CA SER A 623 -33.99 -32.65 -3.42
C SER A 623 -32.81 -33.58 -3.74
N GLY A 624 -32.66 -34.70 -3.02
CA GLY A 624 -31.56 -35.66 -3.20
C GLY A 624 -31.66 -36.56 -4.43
N CYS A 625 -32.33 -36.10 -5.50
CA CYS A 625 -32.60 -36.84 -6.73
C CYS A 625 -32.56 -35.95 -7.98
N ASP A 626 -31.92 -34.79 -7.89
CA ASP A 626 -31.91 -33.81 -8.97
C ASP A 626 -30.83 -34.14 -10.02
N TYR A 627 -31.20 -34.03 -11.30
CA TYR A 627 -30.36 -34.32 -12.45
C TYR A 627 -29.75 -33.05 -13.02
N HIS A 628 -28.50 -33.15 -13.46
CA HIS A 628 -27.92 -32.15 -14.36
C HIS A 628 -28.52 -32.31 -15.78
N PRO A 629 -28.74 -31.22 -16.54
CA PRO A 629 -29.23 -31.32 -17.92
C PRO A 629 -28.42 -32.25 -18.82
N ASP A 630 -27.10 -32.29 -18.64
CA ASP A 630 -26.22 -33.20 -19.39
C ASP A 630 -26.35 -34.67 -18.96
N GLU A 631 -26.70 -34.95 -17.70
CA GLU A 631 -27.08 -36.33 -17.31
C GLU A 631 -28.32 -36.78 -18.05
N VAL A 632 -29.33 -35.91 -18.16
CA VAL A 632 -30.56 -36.22 -18.90
C VAL A 632 -30.25 -36.54 -20.37
N LYS A 633 -29.29 -35.83 -20.98
CA LYS A 633 -28.79 -36.15 -22.32
C LYS A 633 -28.13 -37.53 -22.38
N LEU A 634 -27.31 -37.90 -21.38
CA LEU A 634 -26.72 -39.24 -21.29
C LEU A 634 -27.80 -40.32 -21.17
N VAL A 635 -28.84 -40.09 -20.37
CA VAL A 635 -29.99 -41.00 -20.27
C VAL A 635 -30.73 -41.12 -21.61
N GLN A 636 -30.91 -40.01 -22.32
CA GLN A 636 -31.53 -40.02 -23.65
C GLN A 636 -30.73 -40.88 -24.63
N VAL A 637 -29.39 -40.84 -24.59
CA VAL A 637 -28.54 -41.71 -25.42
C VAL A 637 -28.76 -43.19 -25.08
N LEU A 638 -28.74 -43.55 -23.79
CA LEU A 638 -28.99 -44.93 -23.33
C LEU A 638 -30.39 -45.44 -23.74
N VAL A 639 -31.40 -44.59 -23.63
CA VAL A 639 -32.77 -44.91 -24.04
C VAL A 639 -32.86 -45.09 -25.55
N THR A 640 -32.19 -44.25 -26.33
CA THR A 640 -32.14 -44.36 -27.79
C THR A 640 -31.48 -45.67 -28.22
N GLU A 641 -30.40 -46.08 -27.56
CA GLU A 641 -29.77 -47.39 -27.82
C GLU A 641 -30.74 -48.55 -27.56
N ALA A 642 -31.47 -48.53 -26.43
CA ALA A 642 -32.50 -49.54 -26.15
C ALA A 642 -33.64 -49.52 -27.19
N GLU A 643 -34.09 -48.35 -27.64
CA GLU A 643 -35.08 -48.22 -28.71
C GLU A 643 -34.58 -48.85 -30.02
N THR A 644 -33.31 -48.64 -30.39
CA THR A 644 -32.73 -49.25 -31.59
C THR A 644 -32.69 -50.78 -31.50
N GLN A 645 -32.43 -51.36 -30.32
CA GLN A 645 -32.47 -52.81 -30.12
C GLN A 645 -33.90 -53.36 -30.26
N ILE A 646 -34.91 -52.66 -29.72
CA ILE A 646 -36.32 -53.03 -29.89
C ILE A 646 -36.71 -52.99 -31.37
N GLN A 647 -36.34 -51.91 -32.09
CA GLN A 647 -36.65 -51.77 -33.52
C GLN A 647 -35.96 -52.85 -34.36
N ALA A 648 -34.72 -53.21 -34.04
CA ALA A 648 -34.00 -54.31 -34.71
C ALA A 648 -34.72 -55.65 -34.51
N ALA A 649 -35.21 -55.92 -33.29
CA ALA A 649 -36.02 -57.11 -33.01
C ALA A 649 -37.33 -57.11 -33.81
N VAL A 650 -38.03 -55.97 -33.88
CA VAL A 650 -39.25 -55.83 -34.71
C VAL A 650 -38.98 -56.09 -36.19
N ALA A 651 -37.88 -55.55 -36.73
CA ALA A 651 -37.49 -55.78 -38.11
C ALA A 651 -37.22 -57.27 -38.40
N SER A 652 -36.54 -57.96 -37.47
CA SER A 652 -36.30 -59.41 -37.53
C SER A 652 -37.60 -60.22 -37.52
N ARG A 653 -38.53 -59.88 -36.60
CA ARG A 653 -39.86 -60.51 -36.52
C ARG A 653 -40.67 -60.30 -37.79
N LYS A 654 -40.64 -59.09 -38.36
CA LYS A 654 -41.33 -58.77 -39.62
C LYS A 654 -40.81 -59.62 -40.77
N ALA A 655 -39.48 -59.72 -40.92
CA ALA A 655 -38.88 -60.58 -41.94
C ALA A 655 -39.30 -62.05 -41.79
N THR A 656 -39.45 -62.52 -40.54
CA THR A 656 -39.94 -63.86 -40.24
C THR A 656 -41.41 -64.05 -40.65
N ILE A 657 -42.29 -63.07 -40.37
CA ILE A 657 -43.69 -63.11 -40.82
C ILE A 657 -43.78 -63.10 -42.35
N ASP A 658 -43.02 -62.22 -43.02
CA ASP A 658 -43.01 -62.12 -44.48
C ASP A 658 -42.55 -63.47 -45.11
N ALA A 659 -41.59 -64.15 -44.48
CA ALA A 659 -41.15 -65.48 -44.91
C ALA A 659 -42.24 -66.56 -44.73
N LEU A 660 -43.00 -66.52 -43.62
CA LEU A 660 -44.14 -67.40 -43.40
C LEU A 660 -45.27 -67.16 -44.41
N GLU A 661 -45.59 -65.91 -44.74
CA GLU A 661 -46.56 -65.58 -45.79
C GLU A 661 -46.09 -66.08 -47.17
N GLY A 662 -44.78 -65.99 -47.47
CA GLY A 662 -44.18 -66.59 -48.66
C GLY A 662 -44.34 -68.12 -48.71
N GLN A 663 -44.19 -68.81 -47.57
CA GLN A 663 -44.42 -70.25 -47.47
C GLN A 663 -45.90 -70.62 -47.62
N GLU A 664 -46.81 -69.83 -47.03
CA GLU A 664 -48.25 -69.97 -47.23
C GLU A 664 -48.62 -69.90 -48.72
N GLY A 665 -48.05 -68.92 -49.45
CA GLY A 665 -48.24 -68.79 -50.90
C GLY A 665 -47.82 -70.05 -51.67
N ARG A 666 -46.74 -70.71 -51.24
CA ARG A 666 -46.27 -71.98 -51.84
C ARG A 666 -47.22 -73.14 -51.54
N VAL A 667 -47.70 -73.28 -50.31
CA VAL A 667 -48.69 -74.31 -49.94
C VAL A 667 -50.03 -74.04 -50.65
N GLY A 668 -50.44 -72.78 -50.78
CA GLY A 668 -51.61 -72.37 -51.56
C GLY A 668 -51.49 -72.72 -53.05
N ALA A 669 -50.30 -72.63 -53.64
CA ALA A 669 -50.07 -73.02 -55.03
C ALA A 669 -50.28 -74.54 -55.28
N LEU A 670 -50.07 -75.40 -54.27
CA LEU A 670 -50.41 -76.83 -54.37
C LEU A 670 -51.93 -77.04 -54.49
N LEU A 671 -52.71 -76.25 -53.76
CA LEU A 671 -54.18 -76.23 -53.83
C LEU A 671 -54.68 -75.74 -55.20
N VAL A 672 -54.10 -74.64 -55.71
CA VAL A 672 -54.44 -74.05 -57.02
C VAL A 672 -54.04 -74.96 -58.18
N ARG A 673 -53.08 -75.87 -58.03
CA ARG A 673 -52.77 -76.89 -59.06
C ARG A 673 -53.77 -78.06 -59.07
N CYS A 674 -54.37 -78.40 -57.92
CA CYS A 674 -55.37 -79.46 -57.82
C CYS A 674 -56.77 -79.02 -58.25
N SER A 675 -57.16 -77.78 -57.96
CA SER A 675 -58.50 -77.26 -58.28
C SER A 675 -58.85 -77.30 -59.78
N PRO A 676 -58.07 -76.74 -60.72
CA PRO A 676 -58.37 -76.77 -62.15
C PRO A 676 -58.18 -78.17 -62.75
N PHE A 677 -57.41 -79.06 -62.11
CA PHE A 677 -57.35 -80.46 -62.50
C PHE A 677 -58.68 -81.16 -62.18
N LEU A 678 -59.20 -81.00 -60.95
CA LEU A 678 -60.53 -81.48 -60.56
C LEU A 678 -61.65 -80.87 -61.39
N GLU A 679 -61.62 -79.56 -61.63
CA GLU A 679 -62.62 -78.84 -62.42
C GLU A 679 -62.63 -79.32 -63.89
N LYS A 680 -61.44 -79.53 -64.49
CA LYS A 680 -61.33 -80.13 -65.83
C LYS A 680 -61.75 -81.59 -65.86
N PHE A 681 -61.47 -82.37 -64.81
CA PHE A 681 -61.84 -83.78 -64.73
C PHE A 681 -63.34 -83.97 -64.48
N LEU A 682 -63.96 -83.11 -63.67
CA LEU A 682 -65.41 -83.05 -63.44
C LEU A 682 -66.13 -82.60 -64.72
N ASN A 683 -65.65 -81.56 -65.41
CA ASN A 683 -66.19 -81.15 -66.70
C ASN A 683 -66.04 -82.23 -67.79
N LEU A 684 -65.01 -83.09 -67.71
CA LEU A 684 -64.85 -84.23 -68.61
C LEU A 684 -65.85 -85.36 -68.30
N PHE A 685 -66.19 -85.54 -67.02
CA PHE A 685 -67.16 -86.53 -66.56
C PHE A 685 -68.61 -86.13 -66.82
N ASP A 686 -68.92 -84.82 -66.83
CA ASP A 686 -70.24 -84.28 -67.24
C ASP A 686 -70.41 -84.26 -68.77
N LEU A 687 -69.32 -84.40 -69.54
CA LEU A 687 -69.32 -84.44 -71.01
C LEU A 687 -69.40 -85.88 -71.58
N ILE A 688 -69.13 -86.90 -70.74
CA ILE A 688 -69.27 -88.35 -71.03
C ILE A 688 -70.61 -88.81 -70.49
#